data_AF-A0A2A3AFL1-F1
#
_entry.id   AF-A0A2A3AFL1-F1
#
_cell.length_a   1.000
_cell.length_b   1.000
_cell.length_c   1.000
_cell.angle_alpha   90.00
_cell.angle_beta   90.00
_cell.angle_gamma   90.00
#
_symmetry.space_group_name_H-M   'P 1'
#
loop_
_entity.id
_entity.type
_entity.pdbx_description
1 polymer ?
#
loop_
_entity_poly.entity_id
_entity_poly.type
_entity_poly.pdbx_seq_one_letter_code
_entity_poly.pdbx_strand_id
1 'polypeptide(L)'
;MAYDLQETPGGNAWLGASGTFTQLVEGLKAIALNRDNLDQSIHEAITTGDQQALGSAKTYADVQDKVISDALGVLDGKALKNEGILGTQNLNDIGRGLWSQPYQGNATEARNYPQANITGVLVATVSDPDNQIRQTFIGTTGIWHRARVAYLWGEWVRLTSTMTNRGNLGSKDLDDVAEGFWQQPYSSGATTDLHYPITTSGFLTAVSSGSIIWQTYSADAGRGNWRRKRGADFQWSAWERVDSSIRNRGIIGSTHLDQVIDEGTWFQRYSSGATPELGYPVKSAGQLEVRTLYAAGGDRSQTYWPTSPGLGIWRRVAAGSVWGAWEQVTSGTVSTPAPTPESSAAGSPGMSAIRRTARVDAARKRLLGGAGTGGVGAVALRFDDGHDAARDKVLPLLRKHALPGYWAVSKTNLDGSTVTGADLQAWALNDAAEVTSHSRTHSDSATDPAILDNVYTWADDLQSLVGQVVVDAWTFPGGGDFGGLNAGAYASLFADTYAGRLILERYAAAYGGTGGWLQPLTGEPTIGQSHVTIEAYTLAQVQDMVRKAQNAGMGITLMLHPSKLDTAGHMTSATLDQAMGWIAGEREAGRLVALTATGMAFANASSSHRVNMLPPIGPEWASAEWSISGGAASTSGLRPLTHKLTINPFAGSRGAPVELAVKVSGTAGDIVRINLTAAGGALNTTRNVTLTASTQWIYKPATIPAGTALGSSIDVNITRVSGGTVTVQDARLRTI
;
A
#
# COMPACT_ATOMS: atom_id res chain seq x y z
N MET A 1 71.80 35.12 -18.49
CA MET A 1 71.48 34.26 -17.34
C MET A 1 70.42 34.96 -16.51
N ALA A 2 69.17 34.59 -16.77
CA ALA A 2 67.96 34.90 -16.02
C ALA A 2 66.82 34.45 -16.95
N TYR A 3 65.83 33.72 -16.44
CA TYR A 3 64.44 34.15 -16.50
C TYR A 3 63.55 33.23 -15.66
N ASP A 4 62.60 33.89 -15.02
CA ASP A 4 61.53 33.39 -14.16
C ASP A 4 60.18 33.58 -14.87
N LEU A 5 59.14 32.92 -14.34
CA LEU A 5 57.68 33.03 -14.56
C LEU A 5 56.94 31.91 -15.34
N GLN A 6 56.22 31.09 -14.55
CA GLN A 6 54.76 30.84 -14.53
C GLN A 6 54.07 29.62 -15.21
N GLU A 7 53.14 29.03 -14.40
CA GLU A 7 52.00 28.09 -14.63
C GLU A 7 52.32 26.60 -14.91
N THR A 8 51.67 25.55 -14.37
CA THR A 8 50.45 25.29 -13.56
C THR A 8 50.55 23.88 -12.88
N PRO A 9 49.68 23.51 -11.91
CA PRO A 9 49.78 22.29 -11.09
C PRO A 9 49.26 21.01 -11.77
N GLY A 10 50.08 19.95 -11.73
CA GLY A 10 49.69 18.59 -12.13
C GLY A 10 49.14 17.75 -10.98
N GLY A 11 48.31 16.76 -11.33
CA GLY A 11 48.21 15.51 -10.57
C GLY A 11 46.83 15.11 -10.03
N ASN A 12 45.80 14.97 -10.87
CA ASN A 12 44.62 14.17 -10.50
C ASN A 12 44.91 12.69 -10.78
N ALA A 13 45.20 11.91 -9.73
CA ALA A 13 45.18 10.46 -9.76
C ALA A 13 43.72 9.97 -9.70
N TRP A 14 43.18 9.55 -10.85
CA TRP A 14 41.95 8.77 -10.92
C TRP A 14 42.30 7.29 -10.64
N LEU A 15 42.00 6.81 -9.44
CA LEU A 15 41.99 5.39 -9.11
C LEU A 15 40.59 4.81 -9.34
N GLY A 16 40.57 3.65 -10.01
CA GLY A 16 39.44 3.10 -10.74
C GLY A 16 38.25 2.60 -9.90
N ALA A 17 37.09 2.60 -10.55
CA ALA A 17 35.81 2.12 -10.05
C ALA A 17 35.67 0.58 -9.98
N SER A 18 36.77 -0.19 -10.06
CA SER A 18 36.75 -1.66 -9.99
C SER A 18 36.80 -2.23 -8.56
N GLY A 19 37.07 -1.40 -7.56
CA GLY A 19 37.15 -1.84 -6.15
C GLY A 19 35.80 -2.14 -5.51
N THR A 20 34.70 -1.51 -5.96
CA THR A 20 33.43 -1.50 -5.23
C THR A 20 32.61 -2.77 -5.38
N PHE A 21 32.66 -3.45 -6.53
CA PHE A 21 31.91 -4.70 -6.73
C PHE A 21 32.60 -5.90 -6.08
N THR A 22 33.94 -6.00 -6.18
CA THR A 22 34.70 -7.05 -5.49
C THR A 22 34.58 -6.92 -3.98
N GLN A 23 34.62 -5.70 -3.43
CA GLN A 23 34.41 -5.45 -1.99
C GLN A 23 32.97 -5.78 -1.55
N LEU A 24 31.96 -5.49 -2.37
CA LEU A 24 30.57 -5.88 -2.13
C LEU A 24 30.41 -7.42 -2.12
N VAL A 25 31.02 -8.11 -3.08
CA VAL A 25 30.97 -9.58 -3.18
C VAL A 25 31.75 -10.25 -2.04
N GLU A 26 32.92 -9.73 -1.66
CA GLU A 26 33.67 -10.24 -0.50
C GLU A 26 32.94 -9.95 0.83
N GLY A 27 32.26 -8.81 0.96
CA GLY A 27 31.37 -8.52 2.09
C GLY A 27 30.19 -9.49 2.16
N LEU A 28 29.56 -9.79 1.02
CA LEU A 28 28.46 -10.77 0.93
C LEU A 28 28.93 -12.21 1.16
N LYS A 29 30.15 -12.57 0.75
CA LYS A 29 30.78 -13.86 1.08
C LYS A 29 31.06 -13.97 2.57
N ALA A 30 31.57 -12.93 3.21
CA ALA A 30 31.80 -12.90 4.66
C ALA A 30 30.48 -13.05 5.44
N ILE A 31 29.38 -12.50 4.93
CA ILE A 31 28.03 -12.68 5.50
C ILE A 31 27.52 -14.12 5.34
N ALA A 32 27.73 -14.74 4.17
CA ALA A 32 27.32 -16.12 3.92
C ALA A 32 28.16 -17.15 4.71
N LEU A 33 29.48 -16.98 4.77
CA LEU A 33 30.38 -17.80 5.57
C LEU A 33 30.15 -17.64 7.08
N ASN A 34 29.85 -16.42 7.55
CA ASN A 34 29.47 -16.21 8.94
C ASN A 34 28.11 -16.84 9.26
N ARG A 35 27.18 -16.92 8.31
CA ARG A 35 25.89 -17.58 8.53
C ARG A 35 26.04 -19.10 8.72
N ASP A 36 26.83 -19.77 7.90
CA ASP A 36 27.02 -21.23 8.02
C ASP A 36 27.79 -21.61 9.30
N ASN A 37 28.82 -20.82 9.66
CA ASN A 37 29.55 -21.00 10.93
C ASN A 37 28.67 -20.68 12.16
N LEU A 38 27.72 -19.76 12.02
CA LEU A 38 26.80 -19.35 13.08
C LEU A 38 25.65 -20.35 13.25
N ASP A 39 25.12 -20.90 12.16
CA ASP A 39 24.14 -22.00 12.22
C ASP A 39 24.78 -23.25 12.87
N GLN A 40 26.06 -23.54 12.58
CA GLN A 40 26.80 -24.61 13.26
C GLN A 40 27.05 -24.30 14.74
N SER A 41 27.46 -23.07 15.08
CA SER A 41 27.72 -22.66 16.48
C SER A 41 26.44 -22.61 17.32
N ILE A 42 25.30 -22.22 16.74
CA ILE A 42 23.98 -22.25 17.39
C ILE A 42 23.52 -23.70 17.58
N HIS A 43 23.73 -24.56 16.58
CA HIS A 43 23.42 -25.99 16.70
C HIS A 43 24.26 -26.64 17.80
N GLU A 44 25.57 -26.37 17.87
CA GLU A 44 26.46 -26.87 18.92
C GLU A 44 26.11 -26.31 20.30
N ALA A 45 25.78 -25.01 20.43
CA ALA A 45 25.37 -24.40 21.70
C ALA A 45 24.02 -24.92 22.22
N ILE A 46 23.05 -25.16 21.34
CA ILE A 46 21.75 -25.78 21.70
C ILE A 46 21.96 -27.23 22.12
N THR A 47 22.84 -27.96 21.44
CA THR A 47 23.07 -29.40 21.69
C THR A 47 23.90 -29.63 22.96
N THR A 48 24.80 -28.71 23.31
CA THR A 48 25.68 -28.80 24.49
C THR A 48 25.15 -28.08 25.72
N GLY A 49 24.12 -27.22 25.57
CA GLY A 49 23.51 -26.48 26.68
C GLY A 49 24.34 -25.31 27.19
N ASP A 50 25.35 -24.86 26.44
CA ASP A 50 26.26 -23.80 26.85
C ASP A 50 25.64 -22.40 26.62
N GLN A 51 24.95 -21.89 27.65
CA GLN A 51 24.32 -20.57 27.61
C GLN A 51 25.31 -19.39 27.58
N GLN A 52 26.60 -19.61 27.83
CA GLN A 52 27.59 -18.53 27.85
C GLN A 52 27.99 -18.08 26.43
N ALA A 53 27.81 -18.93 25.41
CA ALA A 53 28.14 -18.64 24.01
C ALA A 53 27.09 -17.76 23.28
N LEU A 54 25.86 -17.65 23.80
CA LEU A 54 24.74 -16.97 23.12
C LEU A 54 24.64 -15.45 23.36
N GLY A 55 25.40 -14.89 24.31
CA GLY A 55 25.32 -13.46 24.65
C GLY A 55 23.89 -13.00 25.01
N SER A 56 23.55 -11.73 24.74
CA SER A 56 22.22 -11.15 25.06
C SER A 56 21.13 -11.39 24.01
N ALA A 57 21.43 -12.11 22.93
CA ALA A 57 20.46 -12.42 21.87
C ALA A 57 19.62 -13.64 22.28
N LYS A 58 18.29 -13.48 22.37
CA LYS A 58 17.40 -14.52 22.93
C LYS A 58 16.71 -15.34 21.84
N THR A 59 16.77 -14.92 20.58
CA THR A 59 16.10 -15.57 19.47
C THR A 59 16.93 -15.54 18.18
N TYR A 60 16.63 -16.45 17.26
CA TYR A 60 17.22 -16.48 15.91
C TYR A 60 17.01 -15.17 15.13
N ALA A 61 15.91 -14.45 15.42
CA ALA A 61 15.59 -13.17 14.82
C ALA A 61 16.52 -12.03 15.30
N ASP A 62 16.88 -12.00 16.58
CA ASP A 62 17.79 -10.98 17.14
C ASP A 62 19.18 -11.02 16.50
N VAL A 63 19.61 -12.22 16.11
CA VAL A 63 20.89 -12.47 15.45
C VAL A 63 20.83 -12.10 13.97
N GLN A 64 19.71 -12.38 13.31
CA GLN A 64 19.46 -12.02 11.91
C GLN A 64 19.47 -10.49 11.70
N ASP A 65 18.87 -9.75 12.64
CA ASP A 65 18.84 -8.29 12.62
C ASP A 65 20.23 -7.67 12.87
N LYS A 66 21.04 -8.27 13.75
CA LYS A 66 22.42 -7.83 13.98
C LYS A 66 23.31 -8.04 12.76
N VAL A 67 23.19 -9.17 12.07
CA VAL A 67 23.96 -9.46 10.84
C VAL A 67 23.60 -8.50 9.71
N ILE A 68 22.32 -8.15 9.58
CA ILE A 68 21.85 -7.15 8.61
C ILE A 68 22.38 -5.75 8.97
N SER A 69 22.37 -5.38 10.26
CA SER A 69 22.90 -4.09 10.73
C SER A 69 24.42 -3.96 10.49
N ASP A 70 25.19 -5.01 10.79
CA ASP A 70 26.64 -5.02 10.60
C ASP A 70 27.03 -4.99 9.11
N ALA A 71 26.22 -5.64 8.25
CA ALA A 71 26.37 -5.60 6.79
C ALA A 71 26.11 -4.21 6.19
N LEU A 72 25.15 -3.47 6.76
CA LEU A 72 24.82 -2.11 6.33
C LEU A 72 25.90 -1.10 6.76
N GLY A 73 26.56 -1.31 7.90
CA GLY A 73 27.64 -0.45 8.39
C GLY A 73 28.91 -0.44 7.50
N VAL A 74 29.14 -1.48 6.69
CA VAL A 74 30.28 -1.58 5.77
C VAL A 74 30.03 -0.77 4.47
N LEU A 75 28.77 -0.46 4.15
CA LEU A 75 28.37 0.16 2.88
C LEU A 75 28.28 1.70 2.92
N ASP A 76 28.43 2.32 4.08
CA ASP A 76 28.19 3.76 4.32
C ASP A 76 29.27 4.70 3.73
N GLY A 77 30.17 4.17 2.89
CA GLY A 77 31.35 4.90 2.42
C GLY A 77 31.19 5.73 1.14
N LYS A 78 30.51 5.24 0.08
CA LYS A 78 30.48 5.92 -1.24
C LYS A 78 29.24 5.61 -2.10
N ALA A 79 28.36 6.62 -2.24
CA ALA A 79 27.52 6.93 -3.40
C ALA A 79 26.54 5.85 -3.96
N LEU A 80 25.60 5.38 -3.13
CA LEU A 80 24.31 4.86 -3.59
C LEU A 80 23.19 5.75 -3.04
N LYS A 81 22.86 6.84 -3.74
CA LYS A 81 21.98 7.91 -3.23
C LYS A 81 20.47 7.65 -3.36
N ASN A 82 20.03 6.40 -3.56
CA ASN A 82 18.60 6.06 -3.56
C ASN A 82 18.40 4.73 -2.84
N GLU A 83 18.02 4.82 -1.57
CA GLU A 83 17.51 3.72 -0.76
C GLU A 83 15.98 3.79 -0.78
N GLY A 84 15.31 2.70 -1.13
CA GLY A 84 13.85 2.70 -1.19
C GLY A 84 13.22 1.32 -1.07
N ILE A 85 12.00 1.28 -0.52
CA ILE A 85 11.19 0.07 -0.47
C ILE A 85 10.46 -0.08 -1.82
N LEU A 86 10.71 -1.19 -2.48
CA LEU A 86 9.93 -1.70 -3.58
C LEU A 86 8.58 -2.18 -3.01
N GLY A 87 7.52 -1.53 -3.48
CA GLY A 87 6.13 -1.92 -3.32
C GLY A 87 5.63 -2.50 -4.64
N THR A 88 4.75 -1.79 -5.32
CA THR A 88 4.19 -2.23 -6.61
C THR A 88 5.02 -1.83 -7.83
N GLN A 89 6.19 -1.23 -7.59
CA GLN A 89 7.05 -0.72 -8.63
C GLN A 89 7.46 -1.86 -9.54
N ASN A 90 7.43 -1.55 -10.83
CA ASN A 90 7.99 -2.41 -11.84
C ASN A 90 9.52 -2.29 -11.77
N LEU A 91 10.22 -3.41 -11.63
CA LEU A 91 11.68 -3.40 -11.54
C LEU A 91 12.34 -2.81 -12.78
N ASN A 92 11.65 -2.78 -13.92
CA ASN A 92 12.19 -2.15 -15.14
C ASN A 92 12.35 -0.63 -15.04
N ASP A 93 11.59 0.01 -14.16
CA ASP A 93 11.55 1.47 -13.98
C ASP A 93 12.49 1.93 -12.86
N ILE A 94 13.15 0.98 -12.18
CA ILE A 94 14.03 1.26 -11.06
C ILE A 94 15.41 1.71 -11.54
N GLY A 95 15.76 2.94 -11.18
CA GLY A 95 17.08 3.52 -11.43
C GLY A 95 18.18 2.96 -10.51
N ARG A 96 19.41 3.47 -10.68
CA ARG A 96 20.56 3.13 -9.83
C ARG A 96 20.22 3.27 -8.35
N GLY A 97 20.52 2.26 -7.54
CA GLY A 97 20.28 2.28 -6.11
C GLY A 97 20.21 0.90 -5.47
N LEU A 98 19.97 0.89 -4.16
CA LEU A 98 19.70 -0.30 -3.36
C LEU A 98 18.24 -0.26 -2.92
N TRP A 99 17.49 -1.31 -3.21
CA TRP A 99 16.06 -1.32 -2.97
C TRP A 99 15.61 -2.60 -2.29
N SER A 100 14.71 -2.53 -1.32
CA SER A 100 14.20 -3.71 -0.61
C SER A 100 12.79 -4.06 -1.05
N GLN A 101 12.53 -5.33 -1.33
CA GLN A 101 11.19 -5.89 -1.58
C GLN A 101 10.79 -6.76 -0.39
N PRO A 102 10.21 -6.20 0.67
CA PRO A 102 9.83 -6.96 1.86
C PRO A 102 8.50 -7.74 1.69
N TYR A 103 7.73 -7.48 0.62
CA TYR A 103 6.40 -8.05 0.45
C TYR A 103 6.31 -9.02 -0.74
N GLN A 104 6.23 -10.32 -0.46
CA GLN A 104 6.16 -11.35 -1.50
C GLN A 104 5.04 -11.08 -2.53
N GLY A 105 3.81 -10.80 -2.10
CA GLY A 105 2.68 -10.59 -3.02
C GLY A 105 2.83 -9.41 -3.98
N ASN A 106 3.76 -8.49 -3.69
CA ASN A 106 4.06 -7.37 -4.54
C ASN A 106 5.15 -7.66 -5.58
N ALA A 107 5.97 -8.68 -5.32
CA ALA A 107 6.89 -9.22 -6.29
C ALA A 107 6.10 -10.11 -7.24
N THR A 108 5.71 -9.57 -8.39
CA THR A 108 4.99 -10.31 -9.41
C THR A 108 5.78 -10.30 -10.71
N GLU A 109 5.60 -11.32 -11.52
CA GLU A 109 6.20 -11.37 -12.86
C GLU A 109 5.73 -10.17 -13.71
N ALA A 110 4.48 -9.71 -13.51
CA ALA A 110 3.94 -8.51 -14.17
C ALA A 110 4.69 -7.22 -13.82
N ARG A 111 5.36 -7.20 -12.66
CA ARG A 111 6.23 -6.10 -12.20
C ARG A 111 7.70 -6.39 -12.43
N ASN A 112 8.00 -7.37 -13.29
CA ASN A 112 9.34 -7.79 -13.65
C ASN A 112 10.18 -8.22 -12.44
N TYR A 113 9.58 -8.92 -11.47
CA TYR A 113 10.35 -9.66 -10.49
C TYR A 113 10.84 -10.98 -11.08
N PRO A 114 11.97 -11.51 -10.60
CA PRO A 114 12.49 -12.79 -11.07
C PRO A 114 11.59 -13.99 -10.76
N GLN A 115 10.73 -13.85 -9.75
CA GLN A 115 9.78 -14.86 -9.33
C GLN A 115 8.58 -14.14 -8.72
N ALA A 116 7.37 -14.68 -8.90
CA ALA A 116 6.23 -14.23 -8.12
C ALA A 116 6.40 -14.61 -6.64
N ASN A 117 5.85 -13.79 -5.75
CA ASN A 117 5.82 -14.07 -4.32
C ASN A 117 7.20 -14.19 -3.68
N ILE A 118 8.16 -13.35 -4.10
CA ILE A 118 9.50 -13.34 -3.53
C ILE A 118 9.79 -12.06 -2.73
N THR A 119 10.43 -12.20 -1.58
CA THR A 119 11.00 -11.06 -0.83
C THR A 119 12.50 -11.02 -1.05
N GLY A 120 13.11 -9.83 -1.02
CA GLY A 120 14.53 -9.71 -1.32
C GLY A 120 15.06 -8.29 -1.38
N VAL A 121 16.29 -8.14 -1.85
CA VAL A 121 16.96 -6.86 -2.07
C VAL A 121 17.38 -6.77 -3.54
N LEU A 122 17.01 -5.69 -4.20
CA LEU A 122 17.46 -5.33 -5.54
C LEU A 122 18.65 -4.38 -5.47
N VAL A 123 19.75 -4.76 -6.10
CA VAL A 123 20.89 -3.89 -6.39
C VAL A 123 20.80 -3.49 -7.85
N ALA A 124 20.64 -2.20 -8.14
CA ALA A 124 20.64 -1.65 -9.49
C ALA A 124 21.89 -0.79 -9.72
N THR A 125 22.78 -1.19 -10.64
CA THR A 125 24.01 -0.46 -10.99
C THR A 125 23.95 0.02 -12.43
N VAL A 126 24.69 1.08 -12.76
CA VAL A 126 24.85 1.58 -14.13
C VAL A 126 26.32 1.46 -14.49
N SER A 127 26.63 0.83 -15.63
CA SER A 127 28.00 0.79 -16.15
C SER A 127 28.19 1.87 -17.22
N ASP A 128 29.17 2.76 -16.99
CA ASP A 128 29.68 3.73 -17.97
C ASP A 128 30.61 3.02 -18.97
N PRO A 129 30.64 3.35 -20.29
CA PRO A 129 30.02 4.49 -20.97
C PRO A 129 28.66 4.25 -21.66
N ASP A 130 28.10 3.04 -21.61
CA ASP A 130 26.96 2.63 -22.47
C ASP A 130 25.56 2.80 -21.83
N ASN A 131 25.48 3.39 -20.64
CA ASN A 131 24.22 3.59 -19.90
C ASN A 131 23.44 2.27 -19.67
N GLN A 132 24.13 1.14 -19.60
CA GLN A 132 23.53 -0.15 -19.28
C GLN A 132 23.18 -0.21 -17.80
N ILE A 133 21.95 -0.58 -17.47
CA ILE A 133 21.51 -0.78 -16.08
C ILE A 133 21.55 -2.27 -15.78
N ARG A 134 22.26 -2.67 -14.74
CA ARG A 134 22.32 -4.06 -14.28
C ARG A 134 21.55 -4.19 -12.99
N GLN A 135 20.78 -5.26 -12.87
CA GLN A 135 19.96 -5.54 -11.72
C GLN A 135 20.30 -6.92 -11.16
N THR A 136 20.60 -6.95 -9.86
CA THR A 136 20.76 -8.19 -9.10
C THR A 136 19.73 -8.20 -8.00
N PHE A 137 18.80 -9.15 -8.04
CA PHE A 137 17.79 -9.34 -7.02
C PHE A 137 18.19 -10.51 -6.12
N ILE A 138 18.45 -10.26 -4.85
CA ILE A 138 18.83 -11.26 -3.85
C ILE A 138 17.57 -11.55 -3.05
N GLY A 139 16.87 -12.63 -3.40
CA GLY A 139 15.58 -12.98 -2.78
C GLY A 139 15.65 -14.22 -1.90
N THR A 140 14.59 -14.47 -1.14
CA THR A 140 14.53 -15.58 -0.19
C THR A 140 14.68 -16.96 -0.82
N THR A 141 14.39 -17.10 -2.12
CA THR A 141 14.52 -18.36 -2.85
C THR A 141 15.76 -18.41 -3.76
N GLY A 142 16.65 -17.42 -3.77
CA GLY A 142 17.83 -17.42 -4.66
C GLY A 142 18.41 -16.03 -4.95
N ILE A 143 19.32 -15.96 -5.91
CA ILE A 143 19.81 -14.68 -6.44
C ILE A 143 19.46 -14.66 -7.92
N TRP A 144 19.04 -13.52 -8.46
CA TRP A 144 18.75 -13.37 -9.88
C TRP A 144 19.49 -12.19 -10.45
N HIS A 145 19.90 -12.30 -11.70
CA HIS A 145 20.60 -11.24 -12.40
C HIS A 145 19.97 -10.97 -13.76
N ARG A 146 19.97 -9.71 -14.17
CA ARG A 146 19.65 -9.28 -15.54
C ARG A 146 20.30 -7.93 -15.87
N ALA A 147 20.39 -7.60 -17.15
CA ALA A 147 20.90 -6.33 -17.63
C ALA A 147 19.94 -5.67 -18.63
N ARG A 148 19.95 -4.34 -18.68
CA ARG A 148 19.28 -3.51 -19.68
C ARG A 148 20.31 -3.05 -20.70
N VAL A 149 20.14 -3.47 -21.96
CA VAL A 149 21.01 -3.10 -23.07
C VAL A 149 20.17 -2.50 -24.18
N ALA A 150 20.56 -1.33 -24.70
CA ALA A 150 19.78 -0.58 -25.71
C ALA A 150 18.28 -0.42 -25.34
N TYR A 151 18.00 -0.06 -24.08
CA TYR A 151 16.66 0.15 -23.50
C TYR A 151 15.80 -1.10 -23.30
N LEU A 152 16.29 -2.30 -23.63
CA LEU A 152 15.59 -3.56 -23.43
C LEU A 152 16.18 -4.31 -22.24
N TRP A 153 15.32 -4.74 -21.31
CA TRP A 153 15.71 -5.61 -20.19
C TRP A 153 15.83 -7.05 -20.67
N GLY A 154 16.93 -7.72 -20.34
CA GLY A 154 17.05 -9.17 -20.47
C GLY A 154 16.18 -9.90 -19.46
N GLU A 155 15.93 -11.19 -19.74
CA GLU A 155 15.27 -12.12 -18.83
C GLU A 155 16.02 -12.23 -17.49
N TRP A 156 15.29 -12.52 -16.41
CA TRP A 156 15.92 -12.83 -15.14
C TRP A 156 16.59 -14.19 -15.17
N VAL A 157 17.86 -14.22 -14.83
CA VAL A 157 18.62 -15.45 -14.70
C VAL A 157 18.76 -15.78 -13.22
N ARG A 158 18.18 -16.91 -12.78
CA ARG A 158 18.36 -17.43 -11.41
C ARG A 158 19.76 -18.02 -11.25
N LEU A 159 20.52 -17.48 -10.32
CA LEU A 159 21.77 -18.00 -9.80
C LEU A 159 21.41 -19.05 -8.72
N THR A 160 21.56 -20.33 -9.03
CA THR A 160 21.36 -21.43 -8.06
C THR A 160 22.55 -21.53 -7.09
N SER A 161 22.43 -22.29 -5.99
CA SER A 161 23.53 -22.51 -5.02
C SER A 161 24.76 -23.22 -5.62
N THR A 162 24.65 -23.81 -6.81
CA THR A 162 25.77 -24.32 -7.61
C THR A 162 26.38 -23.26 -8.53
N MET A 163 25.67 -22.17 -8.79
CA MET A 163 26.17 -21.01 -9.54
C MET A 163 26.97 -20.09 -8.63
N THR A 164 28.09 -20.59 -8.11
CA THR A 164 29.18 -19.73 -7.67
C THR A 164 29.55 -18.81 -8.83
N ASN A 165 29.80 -17.51 -8.57
CA ASN A 165 30.56 -16.70 -9.51
C ASN A 165 31.90 -17.43 -9.72
N ARG A 166 32.07 -18.05 -10.89
CA ARG A 166 33.24 -18.87 -11.19
C ARG A 166 34.43 -18.02 -11.65
N GLY A 167 34.26 -16.70 -11.71
CA GLY A 167 35.27 -15.73 -12.11
C GLY A 167 35.24 -15.42 -13.60
N ASN A 168 36.40 -14.98 -14.10
CA ASN A 168 36.55 -14.59 -15.49
C ASN A 168 36.71 -15.83 -16.39
N LEU A 169 35.98 -15.87 -17.51
CA LEU A 169 36.12 -16.90 -18.54
C LEU A 169 37.53 -16.85 -19.17
N GLY A 170 38.08 -15.65 -19.40
CA GLY A 170 39.44 -15.47 -19.90
C GLY A 170 39.60 -16.08 -21.29
N SER A 171 40.35 -17.19 -21.38
CA SER A 171 40.57 -17.98 -22.60
C SER A 171 39.94 -19.37 -22.52
N LYS A 172 38.94 -19.57 -21.65
CA LYS A 172 38.23 -20.84 -21.52
C LYS A 172 37.31 -21.06 -22.71
N ASP A 173 37.25 -22.31 -23.15
CA ASP A 173 36.26 -22.80 -24.10
C ASP A 173 34.88 -22.89 -23.43
N LEU A 174 33.86 -22.32 -24.07
CA LEU A 174 32.50 -22.33 -23.53
C LEU A 174 31.87 -23.72 -23.49
N ASP A 175 32.37 -24.71 -24.21
CA ASP A 175 31.84 -26.08 -24.15
C ASP A 175 32.21 -26.79 -22.84
N ASP A 176 33.32 -26.37 -22.21
CA ASP A 176 33.92 -26.96 -21.01
C ASP A 176 33.54 -26.26 -19.71
N VAL A 177 32.78 -25.16 -19.79
CA VAL A 177 32.41 -24.40 -18.60
C VAL A 177 31.37 -25.15 -17.78
N ALA A 178 31.67 -25.32 -16.50
CA ALA A 178 30.71 -25.82 -15.53
C ALA A 178 29.52 -24.87 -15.37
N GLU A 179 28.41 -25.40 -14.84
CA GLU A 179 27.28 -24.59 -14.39
C GLU A 179 27.74 -23.45 -13.48
N GLY A 180 27.25 -22.26 -13.77
CA GLY A 180 27.79 -21.06 -13.17
C GLY A 180 27.45 -19.78 -13.91
N PHE A 181 27.69 -18.70 -13.20
CA PHE A 181 27.74 -17.36 -13.77
C PHE A 181 29.20 -17.01 -14.01
N TRP A 182 29.51 -16.60 -15.23
CA TRP A 182 30.85 -16.25 -15.64
C TRP A 182 30.88 -14.91 -16.35
N GLN A 183 31.96 -14.15 -16.14
CA GLN A 183 32.20 -12.89 -16.83
C GLN A 183 33.28 -13.09 -17.89
N GLN A 184 33.07 -12.62 -19.11
CA GLN A 184 34.14 -12.46 -20.09
C GLN A 184 34.50 -10.97 -20.17
N PRO A 185 35.50 -10.50 -19.41
CA PRO A 185 35.78 -9.07 -19.28
C PRO A 185 36.41 -8.44 -20.53
N TYR A 186 36.98 -9.24 -21.43
CA TYR A 186 37.71 -8.74 -22.60
C TYR A 186 37.24 -9.41 -23.89
N SER A 187 36.89 -8.61 -24.90
CA SER A 187 36.51 -9.11 -26.23
C SER A 187 37.60 -9.96 -26.89
N SER A 188 38.88 -9.71 -26.57
CA SER A 188 40.02 -10.50 -27.09
C SER A 188 40.03 -11.96 -26.63
N GLY A 189 39.33 -12.31 -25.56
CA GLY A 189 39.18 -13.70 -25.09
C GLY A 189 37.85 -14.36 -25.46
N ALA A 190 36.95 -13.63 -26.12
CA ALA A 190 35.74 -14.19 -26.72
C ALA A 190 36.04 -14.51 -28.18
N THR A 191 36.41 -15.76 -28.51
CA THR A 191 36.68 -16.18 -29.89
C THR A 191 35.73 -17.28 -30.32
N THR A 192 35.47 -17.39 -31.62
CA THR A 192 34.67 -18.49 -32.18
C THR A 192 35.33 -19.84 -31.92
N ASP A 193 36.66 -19.89 -31.87
CA ASP A 193 37.44 -21.09 -31.57
C ASP A 193 37.27 -21.56 -30.11
N LEU A 194 36.84 -20.66 -29.22
CA LEU A 194 36.45 -20.96 -27.84
C LEU A 194 34.93 -21.07 -27.69
N HIS A 195 34.22 -21.29 -28.80
CA HIS A 195 32.77 -21.48 -28.90
C HIS A 195 31.91 -20.32 -28.38
N TYR A 196 32.43 -19.08 -28.45
CA TYR A 196 31.60 -17.90 -28.23
C TYR A 196 30.68 -17.65 -29.42
N PRO A 197 29.42 -17.20 -29.20
CA PRO A 197 28.52 -16.83 -30.29
C PRO A 197 28.98 -15.57 -31.03
N ILE A 198 29.81 -14.75 -30.38
CA ILE A 198 30.34 -13.50 -30.93
C ILE A 198 31.64 -13.12 -30.24
N THR A 199 32.51 -12.39 -30.96
CA THR A 199 33.82 -11.96 -30.48
C THR A 199 33.77 -10.67 -29.65
N THR A 200 32.97 -10.67 -28.60
CA THR A 200 32.77 -9.49 -27.72
C THR A 200 32.66 -9.93 -26.27
N SER A 201 33.13 -9.09 -25.33
CA SER A 201 32.94 -9.26 -23.88
C SER A 201 31.46 -9.44 -23.52
N GLY A 202 31.19 -9.99 -22.34
CA GLY A 202 29.82 -10.27 -21.92
C GLY A 202 29.71 -11.17 -20.70
N PHE A 203 28.52 -11.74 -20.52
CA PHE A 203 28.21 -12.63 -19.39
C PHE A 203 27.69 -13.96 -19.92
N LEU A 204 28.24 -15.05 -19.40
CA LEU A 204 27.72 -16.38 -19.65
C LEU A 204 26.99 -16.88 -18.41
N THR A 205 25.79 -17.38 -18.65
CA THR A 205 25.04 -18.19 -17.70
C THR A 205 25.00 -19.61 -18.22
N ALA A 206 25.48 -20.58 -17.44
CA ALA A 206 25.31 -22.00 -17.70
C ALA A 206 24.45 -22.64 -16.59
N VAL A 207 23.31 -23.25 -16.95
CA VAL A 207 22.38 -23.92 -16.01
C VAL A 207 22.04 -25.32 -16.52
N SER A 208 21.95 -26.31 -15.64
CA SER A 208 21.44 -27.63 -16.03
C SER A 208 20.00 -27.87 -15.58
N SER A 209 19.34 -28.76 -16.29
CA SER A 209 18.07 -29.36 -15.92
C SER A 209 18.11 -30.83 -16.33
N GLY A 210 18.47 -31.71 -15.38
CA GLY A 210 18.74 -33.11 -15.67
C GLY A 210 20.03 -33.28 -16.49
N SER A 211 19.96 -34.05 -17.58
CA SER A 211 21.11 -34.26 -18.49
C SER A 211 21.30 -33.15 -19.53
N ILE A 212 20.47 -32.10 -19.51
CA ILE A 212 20.53 -31.00 -20.47
C ILE A 212 21.18 -29.79 -19.81
N ILE A 213 22.16 -29.17 -20.49
CA ILE A 213 22.78 -27.92 -20.06
C ILE A 213 22.36 -26.80 -21.00
N TRP A 214 21.86 -25.70 -20.46
CA TRP A 214 21.57 -24.48 -21.20
C TRP A 214 22.66 -23.45 -20.97
N GLN A 215 23.04 -22.78 -22.05
CA GLN A 215 23.90 -21.62 -21.98
C GLN A 215 23.18 -20.40 -22.54
N THR A 216 23.32 -19.28 -21.84
CA THR A 216 22.90 -17.96 -22.31
C THR A 216 24.09 -17.01 -22.23
N TYR A 217 24.48 -16.43 -23.37
CA TYR A 217 25.53 -15.42 -23.47
C TYR A 217 24.94 -14.06 -23.79
N SER A 218 25.11 -13.11 -22.87
CA SER A 218 24.72 -11.71 -23.03
C SER A 218 25.94 -10.91 -23.43
N ALA A 219 26.06 -10.58 -24.72
CA ALA A 219 27.17 -9.78 -25.22
C ALA A 219 27.02 -8.31 -24.80
N ASP A 220 28.13 -7.68 -24.43
CA ASP A 220 28.18 -6.25 -24.14
C ASP A 220 27.88 -5.41 -25.40
N ALA A 221 27.66 -4.11 -25.20
CA ALA A 221 27.41 -3.12 -26.25
C ALA A 221 26.22 -3.42 -27.20
N GLY A 222 25.17 -4.09 -26.70
CA GLY A 222 23.91 -4.25 -27.46
C GLY A 222 23.93 -5.27 -28.57
N ARG A 223 24.89 -6.20 -28.54
CA ARG A 223 25.06 -7.21 -29.60
C ARG A 223 24.20 -8.48 -29.43
N GLY A 224 23.09 -8.33 -28.71
CA GLY A 224 22.07 -9.36 -28.52
C GLY A 224 22.40 -10.36 -27.42
N ASN A 225 21.37 -11.09 -27.00
CA ASN A 225 21.51 -12.28 -26.15
C ASN A 225 21.55 -13.51 -27.04
N TRP A 226 22.32 -14.52 -26.66
CA TRP A 226 22.48 -15.76 -27.40
C TRP A 226 22.18 -16.92 -26.48
N ARG A 227 21.55 -17.98 -26.99
CA ARG A 227 21.31 -19.21 -26.24
C ARG A 227 21.71 -20.44 -27.04
N ARG A 228 22.13 -21.48 -26.35
CA ARG A 228 22.27 -22.83 -26.89
C ARG A 228 22.02 -23.86 -25.79
N LYS A 229 21.89 -25.13 -26.17
CA LYS A 229 21.73 -26.24 -25.24
C LYS A 229 22.64 -27.42 -25.58
N ARG A 230 23.08 -28.16 -24.58
CA ARG A 230 23.72 -29.46 -24.72
C ARG A 230 22.69 -30.54 -24.43
N GLY A 231 22.45 -31.42 -25.41
CA GLY A 231 21.52 -32.55 -25.25
C GLY A 231 22.09 -33.67 -24.37
N ALA A 232 21.29 -34.71 -24.18
CA ALA A 232 21.72 -35.94 -23.48
C ALA A 232 22.76 -36.75 -24.27
N ASP A 233 22.93 -36.44 -25.57
CA ASP A 233 23.97 -36.95 -26.47
C ASP A 233 25.32 -36.21 -26.31
N PHE A 234 25.41 -35.30 -25.35
CA PHE A 234 26.59 -34.45 -25.06
C PHE A 234 26.99 -33.52 -26.21
N GLN A 235 26.14 -33.34 -27.22
CA GLN A 235 26.40 -32.40 -28.32
C GLN A 235 25.76 -31.04 -28.02
N TRP A 236 26.51 -29.96 -28.24
CA TRP A 236 25.99 -28.60 -28.17
C TRP A 236 25.22 -28.26 -29.44
N SER A 237 24.05 -27.66 -29.29
CA SER A 237 23.36 -27.01 -30.41
C SER A 237 24.16 -25.78 -30.86
N ALA A 238 23.94 -25.36 -32.10
CA ALA A 238 24.39 -24.05 -32.55
C ALA A 238 23.81 -22.94 -31.64
N TRP A 239 24.52 -21.81 -31.58
CA TRP A 239 24.03 -20.62 -30.89
C TRP A 239 22.89 -19.96 -31.67
N GLU A 240 21.81 -19.66 -30.96
CA GLU A 240 20.65 -18.93 -31.45
C GLU A 240 20.56 -17.57 -30.78
N ARG A 241 20.26 -16.51 -31.54
CA ARG A 241 20.04 -15.17 -30.98
C ARG A 241 18.64 -15.04 -30.39
N VAL A 242 18.55 -14.43 -29.20
CA VAL A 242 17.34 -14.21 -28.41
C VAL A 242 16.96 -12.73 -28.47
N ASP A 243 16.23 -12.32 -29.51
CA ASP A 243 15.65 -10.97 -29.62
C ASP A 243 14.12 -11.01 -29.27
N SER A 244 13.72 -10.31 -28.20
CA SER A 244 12.39 -9.73 -27.84
C SER A 244 11.04 -10.49 -28.01
N SER A 245 10.99 -11.80 -28.25
CA SER A 245 9.81 -12.45 -28.87
C SER A 245 8.64 -12.97 -27.99
N ILE A 246 8.39 -12.50 -26.75
CA ILE A 246 7.18 -12.97 -25.99
C ILE A 246 6.16 -11.88 -25.57
N ARG A 247 6.42 -10.57 -25.64
CA ARG A 247 5.37 -9.55 -25.31
C ARG A 247 5.17 -8.43 -26.31
N ASN A 248 5.39 -8.71 -27.59
CA ASN A 248 4.86 -7.87 -28.66
C ASN A 248 4.50 -8.78 -29.84
N ARG A 249 3.22 -9.17 -29.94
CA ARG A 249 2.77 -10.09 -30.99
C ARG A 249 2.74 -9.42 -32.37
N GLY A 250 2.76 -8.09 -32.40
CA GLY A 250 2.90 -7.29 -33.62
C GLY A 250 1.77 -6.28 -33.82
N ILE A 251 1.67 -5.80 -35.05
CA ILE A 251 0.65 -4.83 -35.48
C ILE A 251 -0.59 -5.61 -35.93
N ILE A 252 -1.77 -5.24 -35.43
CA ILE A 252 -3.06 -5.88 -35.77
C ILE A 252 -3.39 -5.67 -37.26
N GLY A 253 -3.04 -4.51 -37.82
CA GLY A 253 -3.18 -4.22 -39.24
C GLY A 253 -4.65 -4.12 -39.66
N SER A 254 -5.07 -4.97 -40.59
CA SER A 254 -6.46 -5.08 -41.06
C SER A 254 -7.19 -6.31 -40.48
N THR A 255 -6.61 -6.97 -39.48
CA THR A 255 -7.23 -8.14 -38.84
C THR A 255 -8.38 -7.71 -37.93
N HIS A 256 -9.51 -8.42 -38.03
CA HIS A 256 -10.66 -8.19 -37.16
C HIS A 256 -10.33 -8.59 -35.72
N LEU A 257 -10.69 -7.78 -34.71
CA LEU A 257 -10.30 -8.01 -33.32
C LEU A 257 -10.78 -9.35 -32.76
N ASP A 258 -11.92 -9.85 -33.24
CA ASP A 258 -12.46 -11.16 -32.84
C ASP A 258 -11.53 -12.33 -33.19
N GLN A 259 -10.66 -12.14 -34.19
CA GLN A 259 -9.67 -13.13 -34.64
C GLN A 259 -8.34 -12.99 -33.88
N VAL A 260 -8.16 -11.91 -33.12
CA VAL A 260 -6.98 -11.68 -32.28
C VAL A 260 -7.19 -12.41 -30.95
N ILE A 261 -7.02 -13.73 -30.98
CA ILE A 261 -7.34 -14.65 -29.87
C ILE A 261 -6.12 -15.12 -29.08
N ASP A 262 -4.91 -14.93 -29.63
CA ASP A 262 -3.68 -15.34 -28.98
C ASP A 262 -3.33 -14.36 -27.86
N GLU A 263 -3.02 -14.93 -26.70
CA GLU A 263 -2.62 -14.18 -25.53
C GLU A 263 -1.38 -13.33 -25.81
N GLY A 264 -1.47 -12.06 -25.39
CA GLY A 264 -0.41 -11.08 -25.55
C GLY A 264 -0.91 -9.67 -25.82
N THR A 265 0.04 -8.80 -26.12
CA THR A 265 -0.20 -7.39 -26.45
C THR A 265 -0.03 -7.16 -27.94
N TRP A 266 -1.02 -6.48 -28.51
CA TRP A 266 -1.14 -6.16 -29.91
C TRP A 266 -1.34 -4.65 -30.09
N PHE A 267 -0.93 -4.11 -31.23
CA PHE A 267 -1.03 -2.67 -31.48
C PHE A 267 -1.77 -2.36 -32.77
N GLN A 268 -2.74 -1.45 -32.69
CA GLN A 268 -3.33 -0.79 -33.85
C GLN A 268 -2.64 0.55 -34.05
N ARG A 269 -1.76 0.64 -35.05
CA ARG A 269 -0.87 1.80 -35.23
C ARG A 269 -1.57 3.04 -35.76
N TYR A 270 -2.61 2.86 -36.57
CA TYR A 270 -3.29 3.94 -37.28
C TYR A 270 -4.78 3.95 -36.93
N SER A 271 -5.31 5.13 -36.57
CA SER A 271 -6.74 5.32 -36.29
C SER A 271 -7.63 4.98 -37.51
N SER A 272 -7.09 5.08 -38.72
CA SER A 272 -7.77 4.66 -39.95
C SER A 272 -7.99 3.15 -40.03
N GLY A 273 -7.19 2.34 -39.32
CA GLY A 273 -7.34 0.88 -39.23
C GLY A 273 -8.05 0.40 -37.96
N ALA A 274 -8.48 1.31 -37.09
CA ALA A 274 -9.27 0.99 -35.90
C ALA A 274 -10.76 1.20 -36.18
N THR A 275 -11.38 0.43 -37.07
CA THR A 275 -12.77 0.69 -37.48
C THR A 275 -13.78 -0.23 -36.79
N PRO A 276 -15.05 0.17 -36.64
CA PRO A 276 -16.10 -0.71 -36.11
C PRO A 276 -16.25 -2.01 -36.91
N GLU A 277 -16.01 -1.98 -38.23
CA GLU A 277 -16.06 -3.15 -39.11
C GLU A 277 -14.92 -4.15 -38.85
N LEU A 278 -13.86 -3.72 -38.16
CA LEU A 278 -12.77 -4.57 -37.66
C LEU A 278 -12.93 -4.91 -36.17
N GLY A 279 -14.08 -4.58 -35.57
CA GLY A 279 -14.40 -4.93 -34.19
C GLY A 279 -13.80 -3.99 -33.14
N TYR A 280 -13.32 -2.80 -33.51
CA TYR A 280 -12.80 -1.82 -32.55
C TYR A 280 -13.93 -1.05 -31.85
N PRO A 281 -13.79 -0.73 -30.54
CA PRO A 281 -14.80 0.02 -29.80
C PRO A 281 -14.85 1.51 -30.18
N VAL A 282 -13.73 2.07 -30.66
CA VAL A 282 -13.60 3.48 -31.05
C VAL A 282 -12.65 3.63 -32.23
N LYS A 283 -12.87 4.67 -33.06
CA LYS A 283 -12.04 4.98 -34.23
C LYS A 283 -10.74 5.71 -33.88
N SER A 284 -9.87 5.05 -33.12
CA SER A 284 -8.58 5.59 -32.68
C SER A 284 -7.55 4.47 -32.60
N ALA A 285 -6.28 4.76 -32.95
CA ALA A 285 -5.15 3.86 -32.72
C ALA A 285 -5.06 3.49 -31.23
N GLY A 286 -4.39 2.38 -30.90
CA GLY A 286 -4.37 1.92 -29.52
C GLY A 286 -3.72 0.59 -29.29
N GLN A 287 -3.64 0.22 -28.02
CA GLN A 287 -3.13 -1.07 -27.57
C GLN A 287 -4.29 -2.01 -27.28
N LEU A 288 -4.20 -3.26 -27.72
CA LEU A 288 -5.11 -4.34 -27.35
C LEU A 288 -4.34 -5.36 -26.52
N GLU A 289 -4.88 -5.71 -25.35
CA GLU A 289 -4.40 -6.85 -24.57
C GLU A 289 -5.45 -7.96 -24.63
N VAL A 290 -5.00 -9.17 -24.99
CA VAL A 290 -5.80 -10.39 -24.99
C VAL A 290 -5.33 -11.28 -23.84
N ARG A 291 -6.25 -11.72 -22.98
CA ARG A 291 -5.97 -12.66 -21.88
C ARG A 291 -6.91 -13.84 -21.92
N THR A 292 -6.40 -15.04 -21.65
CA THR A 292 -7.24 -16.21 -21.38
C THR A 292 -7.73 -16.15 -19.94
N LEU A 293 -9.05 -16.17 -19.73
CA LEU A 293 -9.64 -16.11 -18.38
C LEU A 293 -9.72 -17.49 -17.74
N TYR A 294 -9.95 -18.54 -18.54
CA TYR A 294 -10.02 -19.93 -18.08
C TYR A 294 -9.44 -20.86 -19.16
N ALA A 295 -8.32 -21.53 -18.84
CA ALA A 295 -7.58 -22.33 -19.81
C ALA A 295 -8.40 -23.52 -20.38
N ALA A 296 -9.37 -24.04 -19.62
CA ALA A 296 -10.18 -25.19 -20.03
C ALA A 296 -11.46 -24.82 -20.80
N GLY A 297 -11.91 -23.56 -20.76
CA GLY A 297 -13.19 -23.12 -21.34
C GLY A 297 -13.06 -22.33 -22.65
N GLY A 298 -11.85 -21.87 -22.99
CA GLY A 298 -11.63 -21.00 -24.15
C GLY A 298 -12.08 -19.55 -23.93
N ASP A 299 -12.50 -19.19 -22.71
CA ASP A 299 -12.94 -17.85 -22.36
C ASP A 299 -11.77 -16.88 -22.39
N ARG A 300 -12.00 -15.72 -23.00
CA ARG A 300 -10.97 -14.70 -23.21
C ARG A 300 -11.49 -13.32 -22.81
N SER A 301 -10.60 -12.43 -22.45
CA SER A 301 -10.91 -11.01 -22.37
C SER A 301 -10.03 -10.20 -23.28
N GLN A 302 -10.60 -9.15 -23.83
CA GLN A 302 -9.89 -8.12 -24.56
C GLN A 302 -10.05 -6.79 -23.84
N THR A 303 -8.94 -6.09 -23.65
CA THR A 303 -8.93 -4.72 -23.15
C THR A 303 -8.24 -3.83 -24.16
N TYR A 304 -8.88 -2.72 -24.52
CA TYR A 304 -8.40 -1.78 -25.52
C TYR A 304 -8.16 -0.40 -24.91
N TRP A 305 -6.96 0.13 -25.14
CA TRP A 305 -6.54 1.48 -24.74
C TRP A 305 -6.34 2.35 -25.97
N PRO A 306 -7.33 3.20 -26.31
CA PRO A 306 -7.17 4.19 -27.36
C PRO A 306 -6.06 5.18 -27.00
N THR A 307 -5.28 5.61 -27.99
CA THR A 307 -4.22 6.62 -27.79
C THR A 307 -4.78 8.03 -27.72
N SER A 308 -5.99 8.27 -28.26
CA SER A 308 -6.64 9.57 -28.15
C SER A 308 -7.19 9.78 -26.74
N PRO A 309 -6.80 10.86 -26.04
CA PRO A 309 -7.29 11.17 -24.70
C PRO A 309 -8.81 11.39 -24.70
N GLY A 310 -9.47 10.99 -23.61
CA GLY A 310 -10.92 11.18 -23.42
C GLY A 310 -11.81 10.07 -24.00
N LEU A 311 -11.26 9.08 -24.72
CA LEU A 311 -12.06 7.99 -25.29
C LEU A 311 -12.32 6.82 -24.32
N GLY A 312 -11.77 6.86 -23.11
CA GLY A 312 -11.91 5.81 -22.09
C GLY A 312 -11.20 4.50 -22.44
N ILE A 313 -11.17 3.57 -21.48
CA ILE A 313 -10.65 2.22 -21.68
C ILE A 313 -11.84 1.32 -22.00
N TRP A 314 -11.68 0.39 -22.92
CA TRP A 314 -12.76 -0.50 -23.34
C TRP A 314 -12.41 -1.94 -23.00
N ARG A 315 -13.41 -2.71 -22.57
CA ARG A 315 -13.24 -4.13 -22.28
C ARG A 315 -14.39 -4.93 -22.86
N ARG A 316 -14.09 -6.14 -23.32
CA ARG A 316 -15.09 -7.17 -23.62
C ARG A 316 -14.58 -8.55 -23.23
N VAL A 317 -15.49 -9.51 -23.13
CA VAL A 317 -15.20 -10.90 -22.78
C VAL A 317 -15.82 -11.80 -23.85
N ALA A 318 -15.12 -12.88 -24.19
CA ALA A 318 -15.65 -13.98 -24.97
C ALA A 318 -15.92 -15.19 -24.07
N ALA A 319 -17.09 -15.80 -24.27
CA ALA A 319 -17.41 -17.14 -23.78
C ALA A 319 -17.20 -18.13 -24.93
N GLY A 320 -16.13 -18.93 -24.88
CA GLY A 320 -15.68 -19.74 -26.01
C GLY A 320 -15.25 -18.88 -27.23
N SER A 321 -15.95 -19.01 -28.36
CA SER A 321 -15.66 -18.27 -29.62
C SER A 321 -16.55 -17.04 -29.85
N VAL A 322 -17.48 -16.75 -28.95
CA VAL A 322 -18.45 -15.65 -29.11
C VAL A 322 -18.03 -14.47 -28.24
N TRP A 323 -17.71 -13.33 -28.86
CA TRP A 323 -17.36 -12.09 -28.16
C TRP A 323 -18.61 -11.30 -27.75
N GLY A 324 -18.64 -10.85 -26.50
CA GLY A 324 -19.61 -9.87 -26.02
C GLY A 324 -19.34 -8.46 -26.57
N ALA A 325 -20.30 -7.56 -26.35
CA ALA A 325 -20.16 -6.15 -26.71
C ALA A 325 -19.00 -5.48 -25.93
N TRP A 326 -18.45 -4.41 -26.49
CA TRP A 326 -17.49 -3.58 -25.79
C TRP A 326 -18.17 -2.71 -24.74
N GLU A 327 -17.61 -2.72 -23.54
CA GLU A 327 -18.02 -1.90 -22.41
C GLU A 327 -16.93 -0.87 -22.09
N GLN A 328 -17.31 0.40 -21.94
CA GLN A 328 -16.38 1.44 -21.53
C GLN A 328 -16.16 1.38 -20.02
N VAL A 329 -14.93 1.09 -19.61
CA VAL A 329 -14.47 1.10 -18.22
C VAL A 329 -14.16 2.56 -17.85
N THR A 330 -15.18 3.30 -17.40
CA THR A 330 -15.09 4.76 -17.25
C THR A 330 -14.24 5.20 -16.04
N SER A 331 -13.34 6.14 -16.30
CA SER A 331 -12.79 7.08 -15.31
C SER A 331 -13.89 8.01 -14.80
N GLY A 332 -14.04 8.12 -13.49
CA GLY A 332 -15.20 8.72 -12.83
C GLY A 332 -15.60 10.12 -13.33
N THR A 333 -16.82 10.23 -13.83
CA THR A 333 -17.88 11.17 -13.39
C THR A 333 -19.16 10.65 -14.04
N VAL A 334 -20.05 10.03 -13.26
CA VAL A 334 -21.30 9.46 -13.76
C VAL A 334 -22.45 10.37 -13.33
N SER A 335 -23.06 11.05 -14.29
CA SER A 335 -24.51 11.25 -14.30
C SER A 335 -25.05 10.39 -15.44
N THR A 336 -25.31 9.11 -15.17
CA THR A 336 -26.16 8.25 -16.02
C THR A 336 -27.46 7.97 -15.27
N PRO A 337 -28.59 7.80 -15.98
CA PRO A 337 -29.81 7.30 -15.37
C PRO A 337 -29.53 5.93 -14.73
N ALA A 338 -30.19 5.66 -13.60
CA ALA A 338 -30.03 4.41 -12.85
C ALA A 338 -30.14 3.20 -13.79
N PRO A 339 -29.16 2.28 -13.82
CA PRO A 339 -29.32 1.03 -14.53
C PRO A 339 -30.53 0.30 -13.94
N THR A 340 -31.45 -0.12 -14.80
CA THR A 340 -32.46 -1.11 -14.42
C THR A 340 -31.74 -2.35 -13.88
N PRO A 341 -32.11 -2.85 -12.69
CA PRO A 341 -31.41 -3.95 -12.04
C PRO A 341 -31.69 -5.24 -12.80
N GLU A 342 -30.79 -5.64 -13.69
CA GLU A 342 -30.67 -7.04 -14.06
C GLU A 342 -30.00 -7.78 -12.89
N SER A 343 -30.82 -8.52 -12.15
CA SER A 343 -30.48 -9.28 -10.95
C SER A 343 -29.52 -10.45 -11.17
N SER A 344 -29.02 -10.69 -12.38
CA SER A 344 -28.25 -11.90 -12.73
C SER A 344 -26.74 -11.81 -12.44
N ALA A 345 -26.18 -10.61 -12.21
CA ALA A 345 -24.73 -10.45 -12.03
C ALA A 345 -24.28 -10.02 -10.61
N ALA A 346 -25.18 -9.48 -9.78
CA ALA A 346 -24.86 -9.09 -8.41
C ALA A 346 -24.65 -10.35 -7.55
N GLY A 347 -23.54 -10.45 -6.82
CA GLY A 347 -23.25 -11.62 -6.00
C GLY A 347 -22.72 -12.82 -6.78
N SER A 348 -22.18 -12.64 -7.99
CA SER A 348 -21.41 -13.68 -8.69
C SER A 348 -19.97 -13.75 -8.15
N PRO A 349 -19.46 -14.92 -7.72
CA PRO A 349 -18.15 -15.03 -7.04
C PRO A 349 -16.98 -14.32 -7.74
N GLY A 350 -16.88 -14.43 -9.07
CA GLY A 350 -15.80 -13.81 -9.85
C GLY A 350 -15.89 -12.27 -9.90
N MET A 351 -17.09 -11.72 -10.01
CA MET A 351 -17.31 -10.27 -10.01
C MET A 351 -17.12 -9.67 -8.61
N SER A 352 -17.52 -10.42 -7.57
CA SER A 352 -17.38 -9.96 -6.19
C SER A 352 -15.94 -9.75 -5.78
N ALA A 353 -15.04 -10.69 -6.13
CA ALA A 353 -13.62 -10.58 -5.82
C ALA A 353 -12.95 -9.37 -6.52
N ILE A 354 -13.30 -9.12 -7.78
CA ILE A 354 -12.74 -8.00 -8.57
C ILE A 354 -13.21 -6.66 -7.99
N ARG A 355 -14.52 -6.52 -7.72
CA ARG A 355 -15.11 -5.31 -7.14
C ARG A 355 -14.53 -5.02 -5.76
N ARG A 356 -14.39 -6.05 -4.92
CA ARG A 356 -13.76 -5.93 -3.60
C ARG A 356 -12.34 -5.38 -3.71
N THR A 357 -11.49 -5.96 -4.56
CA THR A 357 -10.11 -5.51 -4.73
C THR A 357 -10.05 -4.03 -5.10
N ALA A 358 -10.89 -3.58 -6.03
CA ALA A 358 -10.96 -2.16 -6.41
C ALA A 358 -11.39 -1.25 -5.24
N ARG A 359 -12.33 -1.69 -4.39
CA ARG A 359 -12.78 -0.94 -3.20
C ARG A 359 -11.69 -0.88 -2.13
N VAL A 360 -11.02 -1.99 -1.87
CA VAL A 360 -9.89 -2.07 -0.93
C VAL A 360 -8.75 -1.16 -1.38
N ASP A 361 -8.41 -1.16 -2.67
CA ASP A 361 -7.39 -0.27 -3.24
C ASP A 361 -7.81 1.21 -3.14
N ALA A 362 -9.08 1.53 -3.39
CA ALA A 362 -9.59 2.89 -3.27
C ALA A 362 -9.60 3.38 -1.81
N ALA A 363 -9.98 2.54 -0.85
CA ALA A 363 -9.89 2.84 0.57
C ALA A 363 -8.42 3.02 1.02
N ARG A 364 -7.51 2.13 0.59
CA ARG A 364 -6.08 2.25 0.90
C ARG A 364 -5.48 3.54 0.36
N LYS A 365 -5.79 3.92 -0.89
CA LYS A 365 -5.37 5.20 -1.48
C LYS A 365 -5.93 6.39 -0.69
N ARG A 366 -7.16 6.30 -0.19
CA ARG A 366 -7.73 7.33 0.68
C ARG A 366 -7.02 7.48 1.99
N LEU A 367 -6.70 6.36 2.61
CA LEU A 367 -5.96 6.33 3.87
C LEU A 367 -4.45 6.54 3.68
N LEU A 368 -3.99 6.87 2.46
CA LEU A 368 -2.58 7.08 2.11
C LEU A 368 -1.68 5.90 2.50
N GLY A 369 -2.17 4.67 2.32
CA GLY A 369 -1.45 3.45 2.69
C GLY A 369 -1.85 2.84 4.04
N GLY A 370 -2.69 3.52 4.83
CA GLY A 370 -3.17 3.05 6.13
C GLY A 370 -2.48 3.74 7.32
N ALA A 371 -2.92 3.42 8.54
CA ALA A 371 -2.40 4.01 9.76
C ALA A 371 -1.34 3.10 10.42
N GLY A 372 -0.06 3.44 10.27
CA GLY A 372 1.01 2.75 11.01
C GLY A 372 0.89 2.99 12.53
N THR A 373 0.87 1.94 13.35
CA THR A 373 0.81 2.09 14.82
C THR A 373 2.16 1.92 15.51
N GLY A 374 3.20 1.43 14.83
CA GLY A 374 4.53 1.27 15.41
C GLY A 374 4.54 0.31 16.60
N GLY A 375 3.77 -0.77 16.52
CA GLY A 375 3.67 -1.81 17.53
C GLY A 375 2.71 -1.50 18.68
N VAL A 376 2.17 -0.28 18.79
CA VAL A 376 1.20 0.04 19.84
C VAL A 376 -0.20 -0.41 19.45
N GLY A 377 -1.01 -0.76 20.46
CA GLY A 377 -2.40 -1.13 20.25
C GLY A 377 -3.24 0.01 19.68
N ALA A 378 -4.37 -0.34 19.06
CA ALA A 378 -5.34 0.62 18.55
C ALA A 378 -6.73 0.40 19.15
N VAL A 379 -7.51 1.47 19.25
CA VAL A 379 -8.93 1.42 19.66
C VAL A 379 -9.81 2.12 18.63
N ALA A 380 -10.96 1.54 18.32
CA ALA A 380 -12.03 2.19 17.58
C ALA A 380 -13.30 2.22 18.42
N LEU A 381 -14.00 3.36 18.41
CA LEU A 381 -15.25 3.57 19.14
C LEU A 381 -16.42 3.45 18.16
N ARG A 382 -17.26 2.44 18.35
CA ARG A 382 -18.42 2.10 17.52
C ARG A 382 -19.71 2.46 18.24
N PHE A 383 -20.63 3.11 17.54
CA PHE A 383 -21.95 3.46 18.05
C PHE A 383 -23.03 2.95 17.10
N ASP A 384 -23.86 2.03 17.60
CA ASP A 384 -24.90 1.40 16.79
C ASP A 384 -26.23 2.13 16.99
N ASP A 385 -26.74 2.72 15.91
CA ASP A 385 -28.02 3.44 15.87
C ASP A 385 -28.20 4.46 17.02
N GLY A 386 -29.41 4.54 17.60
CA GLY A 386 -29.71 5.42 18.74
C GLY A 386 -29.39 6.89 18.49
N HIS A 387 -29.62 7.38 17.27
CA HIS A 387 -29.01 8.62 16.76
C HIS A 387 -29.30 9.86 17.60
N ASP A 388 -30.50 10.02 18.15
CA ASP A 388 -30.83 11.14 19.05
C ASP A 388 -29.98 11.11 20.32
N ALA A 389 -29.87 9.94 20.97
CA ALA A 389 -29.01 9.76 22.12
C ALA A 389 -27.52 9.91 21.76
N ALA A 390 -27.13 9.54 20.54
CA ALA A 390 -25.77 9.75 20.06
C ALA A 390 -25.44 11.25 19.95
N ARG A 391 -26.35 12.05 19.37
CA ARG A 391 -26.24 13.52 19.28
C ARG A 391 -26.12 14.15 20.67
N ASP A 392 -26.97 13.71 21.60
CA ASP A 392 -27.15 14.39 22.88
C ASP A 392 -26.13 13.95 23.93
N LYS A 393 -25.67 12.69 23.89
CA LYS A 393 -24.82 12.09 24.92
C LYS A 393 -23.41 11.76 24.45
N VAL A 394 -23.25 11.21 23.25
CA VAL A 394 -21.97 10.64 22.79
C VAL A 394 -21.11 11.66 22.04
N LEU A 395 -21.69 12.36 21.06
CA LEU A 395 -20.97 13.34 20.23
C LEU A 395 -20.31 14.46 21.05
N PRO A 396 -20.94 15.01 22.12
CA PRO A 396 -20.28 15.97 23.00
C PRO A 396 -19.03 15.40 23.68
N LEU A 397 -19.03 14.11 24.04
CA LEU A 397 -17.89 13.46 24.69
C LEU A 397 -16.74 13.20 23.71
N LEU A 398 -17.03 12.78 22.48
CA LEU A 398 -16.00 12.64 21.45
C LEU A 398 -15.33 13.98 21.13
N ARG A 399 -16.12 15.06 21.08
CA ARG A 399 -15.60 16.43 20.93
C ARG A 399 -14.74 16.87 22.10
N LYS A 400 -15.21 16.62 23.33
CA LYS A 400 -14.50 16.93 24.57
C LYS A 400 -13.11 16.30 24.59
N HIS A 401 -13.04 15.00 24.29
CA HIS A 401 -11.81 14.21 24.32
C HIS A 401 -11.04 14.18 22.99
N ALA A 402 -11.58 14.82 21.95
CA ALA A 402 -11.07 14.81 20.58
C ALA A 402 -10.72 13.40 20.10
N LEU A 403 -11.63 12.45 20.28
CA LEU A 403 -11.48 11.07 19.80
C LEU A 403 -12.30 10.88 18.52
N PRO A 404 -11.77 10.15 17.52
CA PRO A 404 -12.58 9.67 16.42
C PRO A 404 -13.53 8.56 16.87
N GLY A 405 -14.53 8.28 16.05
CA GLY A 405 -15.43 7.15 16.23
C GLY A 405 -16.13 6.81 14.92
N TYR A 406 -17.02 5.81 14.95
CA TYR A 406 -17.84 5.50 13.80
C TYR A 406 -19.25 5.05 14.20
N TRP A 407 -20.19 5.35 13.32
CA TRP A 407 -21.62 5.14 13.53
C TRP A 407 -22.11 4.07 12.57
N ALA A 408 -22.70 3.02 13.12
CA ALA A 408 -23.43 2.05 12.34
C ALA A 408 -24.86 2.60 12.15
N VAL A 409 -25.22 2.90 10.90
CA VAL A 409 -26.48 3.55 10.56
C VAL A 409 -27.39 2.60 9.79
N SER A 410 -28.52 2.29 10.40
CA SER A 410 -29.62 1.59 9.73
C SER A 410 -30.70 2.56 9.29
N LYS A 411 -31.37 2.27 8.17
CA LYS A 411 -32.42 3.16 7.67
C LYS A 411 -33.59 3.26 8.65
N THR A 412 -34.06 2.13 9.16
CA THR A 412 -35.21 2.09 10.07
C THR A 412 -34.97 2.92 11.34
N ASN A 413 -33.78 2.86 11.94
CA ASN A 413 -33.48 3.68 13.11
C ASN A 413 -33.22 5.15 12.76
N LEU A 414 -32.64 5.44 11.58
CA LEU A 414 -32.48 6.82 11.11
C LEU A 414 -33.83 7.50 10.89
N ASP A 415 -34.74 6.84 10.15
CA ASP A 415 -36.09 7.33 9.88
C ASP A 415 -36.92 7.51 11.17
N GLY A 416 -36.62 6.73 12.21
CA GLY A 416 -37.23 6.83 13.53
C GLY A 416 -36.63 7.89 14.46
N SER A 417 -35.62 8.64 14.02
CA SER A 417 -34.90 9.64 14.81
C SER A 417 -35.11 11.07 14.32
N THR A 418 -34.67 12.06 15.10
CA THR A 418 -34.65 13.47 14.66
C THR A 418 -33.38 13.85 13.89
N VAL A 419 -32.43 12.91 13.76
CA VAL A 419 -31.15 13.10 13.09
C VAL A 419 -31.32 12.88 11.59
N THR A 420 -30.77 13.79 10.79
CA THR A 420 -30.84 13.75 9.32
C THR A 420 -29.54 13.23 8.70
N GLY A 421 -29.57 12.91 7.41
CA GLY A 421 -28.34 12.63 6.63
C GLY A 421 -27.35 13.81 6.66
N ALA A 422 -27.85 15.05 6.69
CA ALA A 422 -27.01 16.23 6.81
C ALA A 422 -26.31 16.32 8.17
N ASP A 423 -26.97 15.91 9.25
CA ASP A 423 -26.37 15.83 10.59
C ASP A 423 -25.26 14.77 10.61
N LEU A 424 -25.53 13.56 10.09
CA LEU A 424 -24.52 12.49 9.98
C LEU A 424 -23.31 12.94 9.18
N GLN A 425 -23.53 13.58 8.03
CA GLN A 425 -22.46 14.15 7.22
C GLN A 425 -21.66 15.20 7.99
N ALA A 426 -22.33 16.10 8.73
CA ALA A 426 -21.68 17.13 9.51
C ALA A 426 -20.84 16.54 10.65
N TRP A 427 -21.30 15.47 11.31
CA TRP A 427 -20.54 14.79 12.35
C TRP A 427 -19.30 14.12 11.76
N ALA A 428 -19.44 13.41 10.64
CA ALA A 428 -18.32 12.79 9.96
C ALA A 428 -17.26 13.83 9.54
N LEU A 429 -17.67 14.89 8.84
CA LEU A 429 -16.77 15.96 8.40
C LEU A 429 -16.06 16.66 9.56
N ASN A 430 -16.79 17.04 10.60
CA ASN A 430 -16.25 17.93 11.62
C ASN A 430 -15.63 17.21 12.82
N ASP A 431 -15.94 15.94 13.05
CA ASP A 431 -15.55 15.19 14.24
C ASP A 431 -14.95 13.81 13.93
N ALA A 432 -14.74 13.47 12.65
CA ALA A 432 -14.33 12.13 12.20
C ALA A 432 -15.21 11.01 12.76
N ALA A 433 -16.51 11.27 12.84
CA ALA A 433 -17.55 10.32 13.15
C ALA A 433 -17.92 9.53 11.89
N GLU A 434 -17.07 8.56 11.50
CA GLU A 434 -17.22 7.84 10.24
C GLU A 434 -18.59 7.15 10.13
N VAL A 435 -19.24 7.25 8.97
CA VAL A 435 -20.54 6.63 8.72
C VAL A 435 -20.34 5.25 8.10
N THR A 436 -20.93 4.24 8.74
CA THR A 436 -20.88 2.84 8.29
C THR A 436 -22.30 2.32 8.09
N SER A 437 -22.48 1.41 7.13
CA SER A 437 -23.79 0.81 6.85
C SER A 437 -24.13 -0.25 7.89
N HIS A 438 -25.37 -0.21 8.40
CA HIS A 438 -25.87 -1.13 9.41
C HIS A 438 -27.16 -1.84 8.99
N SER A 439 -27.26 -2.19 7.70
CA SER A 439 -28.46 -2.68 7.02
C SER A 439 -29.61 -1.66 6.90
N ARG A 440 -30.56 -1.92 6.02
CA ARG A 440 -31.75 -1.08 5.89
C ARG A 440 -32.68 -1.23 7.09
N THR A 441 -33.00 -2.47 7.44
CA THR A 441 -34.12 -2.80 8.33
C THR A 441 -33.72 -3.04 9.78
N HIS A 442 -32.41 -3.06 10.08
CA HIS A 442 -31.90 -3.49 11.38
C HIS A 442 -32.42 -4.89 11.78
N SER A 443 -32.57 -5.78 10.79
CA SER A 443 -33.10 -7.13 10.98
C SER A 443 -32.47 -8.11 10.00
N ASP A 444 -32.60 -9.40 10.32
CA ASP A 444 -32.14 -10.50 9.46
C ASP A 444 -32.91 -10.53 8.14
N SER A 445 -32.26 -11.06 7.10
CA SER A 445 -32.83 -11.16 5.76
C SER A 445 -32.57 -12.55 5.19
N ALA A 446 -33.65 -13.30 4.93
CA ALA A 446 -33.55 -14.69 4.51
C ALA A 446 -33.60 -14.90 2.97
N THR A 447 -34.06 -13.92 2.21
CA THR A 447 -34.22 -14.04 0.74
C THR A 447 -33.28 -13.10 0.01
N ASP A 448 -32.80 -13.51 -1.16
CA ASP A 448 -31.87 -12.71 -1.98
C ASP A 448 -32.39 -11.28 -2.26
N PRO A 449 -33.68 -11.04 -2.60
CA PRO A 449 -34.17 -9.69 -2.78
C PRO A 449 -34.12 -8.84 -1.49
N ALA A 450 -34.44 -9.43 -0.33
CA ALA A 450 -34.39 -8.72 0.94
C ALA A 450 -32.93 -8.42 1.36
N ILE A 451 -32.01 -9.35 1.10
CA ILE A 451 -30.57 -9.16 1.33
C ILE A 451 -30.03 -8.07 0.41
N LEU A 452 -30.37 -8.10 -0.88
CA LEU A 452 -29.96 -7.09 -1.85
C LEU A 452 -30.44 -5.70 -1.42
N ASP A 453 -31.70 -5.58 -0.97
CA ASP A 453 -32.24 -4.31 -0.48
C ASP A 453 -31.53 -3.83 0.80
N ASN A 454 -31.31 -4.74 1.76
CA ASN A 454 -30.68 -4.41 3.03
C ASN A 454 -29.20 -4.03 2.91
N VAL A 455 -28.48 -4.64 1.98
CA VAL A 455 -27.03 -4.44 1.83
C VAL A 455 -26.72 -3.44 0.73
N TYR A 456 -27.22 -3.70 -0.49
CA TYR A 456 -26.76 -3.05 -1.70
C TYR A 456 -27.54 -1.76 -1.98
N THR A 457 -28.88 -1.80 -1.92
CA THR A 457 -29.71 -0.61 -2.11
C THR A 457 -29.49 0.40 -0.99
N TRP A 458 -29.44 -0.07 0.26
CA TRP A 458 -29.16 0.82 1.39
C TRP A 458 -27.77 1.48 1.32
N ALA A 459 -26.76 0.80 0.79
CA ALA A 459 -25.45 1.41 0.57
C ALA A 459 -25.54 2.67 -0.30
N ASP A 460 -26.29 2.59 -1.40
CA ASP A 460 -26.46 3.71 -2.34
C ASP A 460 -27.32 4.83 -1.70
N ASP A 461 -28.43 4.48 -1.06
CA ASP A 461 -29.28 5.43 -0.34
C ASP A 461 -28.49 6.19 0.74
N LEU A 462 -27.75 5.47 1.59
CA LEU A 462 -26.94 6.06 2.66
C LEU A 462 -25.85 6.96 2.07
N GLN A 463 -25.15 6.51 1.03
CA GLN A 463 -24.13 7.31 0.36
C GLN A 463 -24.71 8.59 -0.25
N SER A 464 -25.93 8.55 -0.79
CA SER A 464 -26.64 9.74 -1.28
C SER A 464 -27.01 10.71 -0.16
N LEU A 465 -27.38 10.21 1.03
CA LEU A 465 -27.69 11.04 2.19
C LEU A 465 -26.46 11.80 2.73
N VAL A 466 -25.27 11.21 2.61
CA VAL A 466 -24.02 11.76 3.18
C VAL A 466 -22.98 12.14 2.12
N GLY A 467 -23.41 12.61 0.94
CA GLY A 467 -22.58 12.73 -0.28
C GLY A 467 -21.21 13.44 -0.22
N GLN A 468 -20.84 14.12 0.87
CA GLN A 468 -19.49 14.66 1.11
C GLN A 468 -18.57 13.73 1.91
N VAL A 469 -19.06 12.58 2.38
CA VAL A 469 -18.25 11.53 3.02
C VAL A 469 -18.48 10.21 2.31
N VAL A 470 -17.57 9.25 2.47
CA VAL A 470 -17.68 7.96 1.79
C VAL A 470 -18.04 6.87 2.77
N VAL A 471 -18.95 5.99 2.37
CA VAL A 471 -19.42 4.85 3.16
C VAL A 471 -18.69 3.58 2.69
N ASP A 472 -17.60 3.23 3.36
CA ASP A 472 -16.75 2.09 2.96
C ASP A 472 -16.81 0.89 3.88
N ALA A 473 -17.50 1.02 5.01
CA ALA A 473 -17.57 -0.03 6.00
C ALA A 473 -19.00 -0.54 6.15
N TRP A 474 -19.11 -1.86 6.26
CA TRP A 474 -20.30 -2.57 6.69
C TRP A 474 -20.15 -3.03 8.14
N THR A 475 -21.25 -2.98 8.86
CA THR A 475 -21.36 -3.36 10.26
C THR A 475 -22.65 -4.16 10.47
N PHE A 476 -22.60 -5.43 10.87
CA PHE A 476 -23.85 -6.22 11.03
C PHE A 476 -24.79 -5.66 12.10
N PRO A 477 -26.11 -5.61 11.83
CA PRO A 477 -27.14 -5.40 12.85
C PRO A 477 -27.31 -6.64 13.75
N GLY A 478 -27.99 -6.47 14.89
CA GLY A 478 -28.33 -7.57 15.79
C GLY A 478 -29.27 -8.59 15.13
N GLY A 479 -28.93 -9.89 15.18
CA GLY A 479 -29.63 -10.98 14.50
C GLY A 479 -28.66 -11.82 13.65
N GLY A 480 -27.89 -11.13 12.80
CA GLY A 480 -26.75 -11.67 12.07
C GLY A 480 -27.07 -12.60 10.88
N ASP A 481 -28.20 -13.29 10.82
CA ASP A 481 -28.43 -14.29 9.79
C ASP A 481 -28.98 -13.70 8.48
N PHE A 482 -28.05 -13.22 7.64
CA PHE A 482 -28.32 -12.74 6.29
C PHE A 482 -28.20 -13.88 5.28
N GLY A 483 -29.16 -14.81 5.29
CA GLY A 483 -29.21 -15.93 4.36
C GLY A 483 -28.02 -16.89 4.51
N GLY A 484 -27.70 -17.28 5.75
CA GLY A 484 -26.62 -18.21 6.09
C GLY A 484 -25.27 -17.54 6.39
N LEU A 485 -25.19 -16.20 6.33
CA LEU A 485 -23.96 -15.47 6.64
C LEU A 485 -23.65 -15.46 8.14
N ASN A 486 -24.65 -15.64 9.02
CA ASN A 486 -24.50 -15.80 10.47
C ASN A 486 -23.54 -14.77 11.12
N ALA A 487 -23.84 -13.48 10.96
CA ALA A 487 -23.05 -12.32 11.38
C ALA A 487 -21.61 -12.30 10.82
N GLY A 488 -21.35 -13.10 9.78
CA GLY A 488 -20.00 -13.37 9.31
C GLY A 488 -19.18 -14.09 10.38
N ALA A 489 -19.70 -15.14 11.03
CA ALA A 489 -18.97 -15.91 12.04
C ALA A 489 -17.64 -16.51 11.52
N TYR A 490 -17.53 -16.69 10.20
CA TYR A 490 -16.33 -17.14 9.53
C TYR A 490 -16.08 -16.31 8.28
N ALA A 491 -14.79 -16.04 7.99
CA ALA A 491 -14.40 -15.31 6.79
C ALA A 491 -14.86 -16.01 5.49
N SER A 492 -14.95 -17.34 5.47
CA SER A 492 -15.42 -18.11 4.30
C SER A 492 -16.88 -17.81 3.95
N LEU A 493 -17.74 -17.54 4.95
CA LEU A 493 -19.15 -17.22 4.70
C LEU A 493 -19.32 -15.93 3.88
N PHE A 494 -18.34 -15.02 3.91
CA PHE A 494 -18.36 -13.85 3.05
C PHE A 494 -18.14 -14.19 1.56
N ALA A 495 -17.45 -15.28 1.26
CA ALA A 495 -17.29 -15.76 -0.12
C ALA A 495 -18.45 -16.70 -0.53
N ASP A 496 -18.93 -17.53 0.40
CA ASP A 496 -19.82 -18.64 0.11
C ASP A 496 -21.30 -18.23 0.06
N THR A 497 -21.69 -17.18 0.79
CA THR A 497 -23.08 -16.71 0.86
C THR A 497 -23.35 -15.55 -0.09
N TYR A 498 -24.60 -15.42 -0.53
CA TYR A 498 -25.04 -14.30 -1.36
C TYR A 498 -24.84 -12.95 -0.67
N ALA A 499 -25.27 -12.84 0.60
CA ALA A 499 -25.08 -11.64 1.42
C ALA A 499 -23.60 -11.26 1.58
N GLY A 500 -22.75 -12.27 1.86
CA GLY A 500 -21.33 -12.09 2.03
C GLY A 500 -20.68 -11.43 0.82
N ARG A 501 -21.00 -11.96 -0.36
CA ARG A 501 -20.49 -11.47 -1.63
C ARG A 501 -20.97 -10.05 -1.92
N LEU A 502 -22.23 -9.73 -1.65
CA LEU A 502 -22.76 -8.37 -1.80
C LEU A 502 -22.08 -7.38 -0.86
N ILE A 503 -21.82 -7.75 0.40
CA ILE A 503 -21.09 -6.91 1.35
C ILE A 503 -19.67 -6.63 0.82
N LEU A 504 -18.95 -7.67 0.40
CA LEU A 504 -17.59 -7.52 -0.14
C LEU A 504 -17.54 -6.74 -1.47
N GLU A 505 -18.61 -6.77 -2.26
CA GLU A 505 -18.74 -5.96 -3.48
C GLU A 505 -18.87 -4.46 -3.20
N ARG A 506 -19.51 -4.11 -2.08
CA ARG A 506 -19.88 -2.73 -1.77
C ARG A 506 -18.93 -2.03 -0.82
N TYR A 507 -18.33 -2.77 0.11
CA TYR A 507 -17.59 -2.20 1.22
C TYR A 507 -16.12 -2.65 1.19
N ALA A 508 -15.21 -1.73 1.50
CA ALA A 508 -13.79 -2.04 1.65
C ALA A 508 -13.48 -2.74 2.99
N ALA A 509 -14.25 -2.42 4.03
CA ALA A 509 -14.18 -3.04 5.35
C ALA A 509 -15.53 -3.67 5.73
N ALA A 510 -15.49 -4.81 6.42
CA ALA A 510 -16.69 -5.47 6.91
C ALA A 510 -16.44 -5.98 8.34
N TYR A 511 -17.27 -5.53 9.27
CA TYR A 511 -17.26 -5.89 10.69
C TYR A 511 -18.37 -6.87 10.99
N GLY A 512 -18.12 -7.86 11.85
CA GLY A 512 -19.05 -8.96 12.15
C GLY A 512 -18.66 -9.80 13.36
N GLY A 513 -18.78 -11.12 13.24
CA GLY A 513 -18.55 -12.09 14.32
C GLY A 513 -17.34 -13.02 14.12
N THR A 514 -16.51 -12.80 13.10
CA THR A 514 -15.30 -13.60 12.85
C THR A 514 -14.28 -13.35 13.94
N GLY A 515 -13.75 -14.44 14.50
CA GLY A 515 -12.58 -14.43 15.37
C GLY A 515 -12.85 -13.90 16.78
N GLY A 516 -11.77 -13.52 17.46
CA GLY A 516 -11.87 -12.81 18.74
C GLY A 516 -12.08 -11.30 18.55
N TRP A 517 -12.18 -10.56 19.65
CA TRP A 517 -12.39 -9.10 19.65
C TRP A 517 -11.10 -8.30 19.44
N LEU A 518 -9.94 -8.96 19.46
CA LEU A 518 -8.65 -8.36 19.14
C LEU A 518 -8.35 -8.55 17.64
N GLN A 519 -8.21 -7.44 16.94
CA GLN A 519 -7.95 -7.40 15.51
C GLN A 519 -6.45 -7.35 15.22
N PRO A 520 -5.90 -8.27 14.41
CA PRO A 520 -4.55 -8.12 13.88
C PRO A 520 -4.43 -6.84 13.04
N LEU A 521 -3.39 -6.04 13.29
CA LEU A 521 -3.09 -4.82 12.53
C LEU A 521 -2.05 -5.11 11.46
N THR A 522 -2.46 -5.73 10.35
CA THR A 522 -1.55 -6.22 9.30
C THR A 522 -1.37 -5.24 8.13
N GLY A 523 -2.14 -4.14 8.11
CA GLY A 523 -2.29 -3.27 6.93
C GLY A 523 -3.28 -3.77 5.90
N GLU A 524 -3.89 -4.95 6.12
CA GLU A 524 -4.92 -5.54 5.27
C GLU A 524 -6.25 -5.64 6.04
N PRO A 525 -7.38 -5.27 5.41
CA PRO A 525 -8.69 -5.32 6.07
C PRO A 525 -9.06 -6.76 6.42
N THR A 526 -9.21 -7.00 7.73
CA THR A 526 -9.78 -8.26 8.24
C THR A 526 -11.27 -8.30 7.92
N ILE A 527 -11.77 -9.47 7.51
CA ILE A 527 -13.18 -9.65 7.14
C ILE A 527 -13.96 -10.19 8.33
N GLY A 528 -15.02 -9.48 8.72
CA GLY A 528 -15.95 -9.87 9.75
C GLY A 528 -15.42 -9.68 11.17
N GLN A 529 -14.41 -8.81 11.37
CA GLN A 529 -13.82 -8.59 12.69
C GLN A 529 -14.88 -8.26 13.76
N SER A 530 -14.78 -8.93 14.91
CA SER A 530 -15.66 -8.73 16.06
C SER A 530 -15.31 -7.52 16.92
N HIS A 531 -16.19 -7.22 17.87
CA HIS A 531 -16.13 -6.08 18.78
C HIS A 531 -16.43 -6.51 20.22
N VAL A 532 -16.21 -5.60 21.17
CA VAL A 532 -16.67 -5.75 22.56
C VAL A 532 -17.82 -4.79 22.82
N THR A 533 -18.99 -5.31 23.17
CA THR A 533 -20.11 -4.50 23.62
C THR A 533 -19.86 -4.04 25.06
N ILE A 534 -19.73 -2.72 25.28
CA ILE A 534 -19.34 -2.15 26.58
C ILE A 534 -20.49 -1.47 27.34
N GLU A 535 -21.71 -1.54 26.82
CA GLU A 535 -22.85 -0.79 27.37
C GLU A 535 -23.26 -1.20 28.79
N ALA A 536 -22.77 -2.34 29.30
CA ALA A 536 -22.96 -2.78 30.69
C ALA A 536 -21.64 -2.86 31.48
N TYR A 537 -20.54 -2.37 30.91
CA TYR A 537 -19.22 -2.45 31.54
C TYR A 537 -19.01 -1.33 32.54
N THR A 538 -18.22 -1.61 33.57
CA THR A 538 -17.60 -0.61 34.44
C THR A 538 -16.41 0.04 33.74
N LEU A 539 -15.95 1.19 34.25
CA LEU A 539 -14.72 1.86 33.78
C LEU A 539 -13.52 0.89 33.78
N ALA A 540 -13.33 0.14 34.87
CA ALA A 540 -12.20 -0.78 35.01
C ALA A 540 -12.22 -1.90 33.94
N GLN A 541 -13.41 -2.41 33.59
CA GLN A 541 -13.53 -3.42 32.53
C GLN A 541 -13.22 -2.83 31.15
N VAL A 542 -13.63 -1.60 30.86
CA VAL A 542 -13.23 -0.92 29.61
C VAL A 542 -11.71 -0.74 29.54
N GLN A 543 -11.10 -0.30 30.65
CA GLN A 543 -9.64 -0.15 30.75
C GLN A 543 -8.91 -1.48 30.52
N ASP A 544 -9.40 -2.58 31.10
CA ASP A 544 -8.82 -3.91 30.90
C ASP A 544 -8.87 -4.35 29.43
N MET A 545 -9.98 -4.13 28.73
CA MET A 545 -10.11 -4.46 27.31
C MET A 545 -9.11 -3.69 26.44
N VAL A 546 -8.96 -2.38 26.69
CA VAL A 546 -7.98 -1.56 25.95
C VAL A 546 -6.55 -2.00 26.28
N ARG A 547 -6.23 -2.30 27.54
CA ARG A 547 -4.90 -2.80 27.94
C ARG A 547 -4.54 -4.10 27.24
N LYS A 548 -5.50 -5.00 27.02
CA LYS A 548 -5.27 -6.22 26.24
C LYS A 548 -4.82 -5.90 24.81
N ALA A 549 -5.47 -4.93 24.16
CA ALA A 549 -5.07 -4.47 22.83
C ALA A 549 -3.68 -3.81 22.83
N GLN A 550 -3.39 -2.96 23.83
CA GLN A 550 -2.08 -2.32 24.01
C GLN A 550 -0.96 -3.36 24.16
N ASN A 551 -1.14 -4.32 25.06
CA ASN A 551 -0.14 -5.35 25.36
C ASN A 551 0.11 -6.28 24.16
N ALA A 552 -0.90 -6.51 23.33
CA ALA A 552 -0.79 -7.36 22.15
C ALA A 552 -0.32 -6.62 20.89
N GLY A 553 -0.26 -5.28 20.89
CA GLY A 553 -0.04 -4.49 19.67
C GLY A 553 -1.16 -4.68 18.64
N MET A 554 -2.38 -4.95 19.09
CA MET A 554 -3.55 -5.26 18.27
C MET A 554 -4.61 -4.16 18.34
N GLY A 555 -5.60 -4.23 17.44
CA GLY A 555 -6.77 -3.38 17.45
C GLY A 555 -7.87 -3.92 18.35
N ILE A 556 -8.70 -3.05 18.91
CA ILE A 556 -9.97 -3.42 19.55
C ILE A 556 -11.07 -2.43 19.16
N THR A 557 -12.25 -2.95 18.82
CA THR A 557 -13.45 -2.14 18.65
C THR A 557 -14.30 -2.22 19.92
N LEU A 558 -14.58 -1.07 20.53
CA LEU A 558 -15.52 -0.96 21.64
C LEU A 558 -16.85 -0.43 21.09
N MET A 559 -17.92 -1.20 21.26
CA MET A 559 -19.25 -0.89 20.74
C MET A 559 -20.23 -0.62 21.88
N LEU A 560 -21.13 0.35 21.69
CA LEU A 560 -22.33 0.49 22.52
C LEU A 560 -23.50 1.00 21.70
N HIS A 561 -24.72 0.81 22.21
CA HIS A 561 -25.90 1.50 21.70
C HIS A 561 -26.12 2.78 22.51
N PRO A 562 -26.06 3.98 21.89
CA PRO A 562 -26.22 5.24 22.63
C PRO A 562 -27.54 5.34 23.40
N SER A 563 -28.61 4.71 22.90
CA SER A 563 -29.93 4.67 23.54
C SER A 563 -29.97 3.89 24.86
N LYS A 564 -28.96 3.06 25.15
CA LYS A 564 -28.84 2.31 26.41
C LYS A 564 -28.13 3.08 27.51
N LEU A 565 -27.42 4.17 27.18
CA LEU A 565 -26.76 5.00 28.18
C LEU A 565 -27.78 5.58 29.16
N ASP A 566 -27.41 5.58 30.44
CA ASP A 566 -28.22 6.08 31.57
C ASP A 566 -29.51 5.27 31.83
N THR A 567 -29.61 4.05 31.28
CA THR A 567 -30.71 3.13 31.61
C THR A 567 -30.27 2.12 32.67
N ALA A 568 -31.23 1.52 33.38
CA ALA A 568 -30.93 0.57 34.45
C ALA A 568 -30.13 -0.63 33.93
N GLY A 569 -29.05 -1.00 34.63
CA GLY A 569 -28.16 -2.09 34.23
C GLY A 569 -27.11 -1.73 33.18
N HIS A 570 -27.12 -0.50 32.68
CA HIS A 570 -26.19 -0.01 31.67
C HIS A 570 -25.27 1.10 32.19
N MET A 571 -24.20 1.36 31.45
CA MET A 571 -23.23 2.41 31.72
C MET A 571 -23.89 3.79 31.65
N THR A 572 -23.49 4.70 32.55
CA THR A 572 -23.92 6.11 32.49
C THR A 572 -23.06 6.91 31.51
N SER A 573 -23.59 8.02 31.00
CA SER A 573 -22.85 9.00 30.22
C SER A 573 -21.61 9.53 30.97
N ALA A 574 -21.66 9.60 32.31
CA ALA A 574 -20.52 9.99 33.13
C ALA A 574 -19.41 8.92 33.16
N THR A 575 -19.77 7.64 33.22
CA THR A 575 -18.81 6.54 33.13
C THR A 575 -18.19 6.47 31.72
N LEU A 576 -18.98 6.72 30.67
CA LEU A 576 -18.46 6.80 29.31
C LEU A 576 -17.48 7.98 29.15
N ASP A 577 -17.79 9.14 29.73
CA ASP A 577 -16.90 10.31 29.77
C ASP A 577 -15.55 9.97 30.42
N GLN A 578 -15.57 9.24 31.55
CA GLN A 578 -14.34 8.78 32.21
C GLN A 578 -13.55 7.79 31.34
N ALA A 579 -14.23 6.85 30.66
CA ALA A 579 -13.59 5.88 29.79
C ALA A 579 -12.93 6.55 28.58
N MET A 580 -13.63 7.47 27.90
CA MET A 580 -13.09 8.25 26.79
C MET A 580 -11.94 9.16 27.24
N GLY A 581 -12.05 9.82 28.40
CA GLY A 581 -10.97 10.63 28.95
C GLY A 581 -9.71 9.81 29.23
N TRP A 582 -9.87 8.60 29.76
CA TRP A 582 -8.74 7.69 29.95
C TRP A 582 -8.12 7.24 28.62
N ILE A 583 -8.93 6.87 27.62
CA ILE A 583 -8.46 6.51 26.26
C ILE A 583 -7.67 7.67 25.62
N ALA A 584 -8.18 8.91 25.75
CA ALA A 584 -7.48 10.10 25.26
C ALA A 584 -6.12 10.29 25.96
N GLY A 585 -6.06 10.08 27.27
CA GLY A 585 -4.81 10.09 28.03
C GLY A 585 -3.80 9.02 27.60
N GLU A 586 -4.27 7.80 27.29
CA GLU A 586 -3.41 6.73 26.75
C GLU A 586 -2.86 7.07 25.36
N ARG A 587 -3.68 7.71 24.50
CA ARG A 587 -3.25 8.23 23.20
C ARG A 587 -2.19 9.32 23.34
N GLU A 588 -2.43 10.29 24.23
CA GLU A 588 -1.49 11.39 24.51
C GLU A 588 -0.14 10.89 25.02
N ALA A 589 -0.15 9.82 25.82
CA ALA A 589 1.05 9.16 26.30
C ALA A 589 1.76 8.29 25.25
N GLY A 590 1.22 8.20 24.02
CA GLY A 590 1.79 7.41 22.92
C GLY A 590 1.66 5.90 23.12
N ARG A 591 0.82 5.43 24.05
CA ARG A 591 0.61 4.00 24.33
C ARG A 591 -0.56 3.40 23.56
N LEU A 592 -1.31 4.22 22.83
CA LEU A 592 -2.51 3.83 22.11
C LEU A 592 -2.71 4.73 20.89
N VAL A 593 -3.37 4.18 19.88
CA VAL A 593 -3.89 4.95 18.75
C VAL A 593 -5.40 4.87 18.75
N ALA A 594 -6.09 6.00 18.63
CA ALA A 594 -7.53 6.03 18.36
C ALA A 594 -7.77 6.11 16.85
N LEU A 595 -8.60 5.22 16.32
CA LEU A 595 -8.87 5.08 14.89
C LEU A 595 -10.39 5.04 14.59
N THR A 596 -10.73 5.31 13.33
CA THR A 596 -12.07 5.08 12.76
C THR A 596 -12.26 3.61 12.31
N ALA A 597 -13.41 3.26 11.72
CA ALA A 597 -13.64 1.91 11.22
C ALA A 597 -12.68 1.57 10.07
N THR A 598 -12.59 2.41 9.05
CA THR A 598 -11.65 2.14 7.96
C THR A 598 -10.21 2.34 8.40
N GLY A 599 -9.92 3.30 9.28
CA GLY A 599 -8.60 3.47 9.89
C GLY A 599 -8.11 2.20 10.59
N MET A 600 -8.97 1.57 11.39
CA MET A 600 -8.67 0.30 12.08
C MET A 600 -8.48 -0.86 11.08
N ALA A 601 -9.32 -0.96 10.06
CA ALA A 601 -9.23 -2.03 9.06
C ALA A 601 -7.90 -2.01 8.28
N PHE A 602 -7.33 -0.83 8.03
CA PHE A 602 -6.08 -0.68 7.27
C PHE A 602 -4.88 -0.32 8.15
N ALA A 603 -4.99 -0.43 9.47
CA ALA A 603 -3.88 -0.15 10.37
C ALA A 603 -2.81 -1.26 10.33
N ASN A 604 -1.56 -0.85 10.51
CA ASN A 604 -0.41 -1.75 10.45
C ASN A 604 0.51 -1.57 11.67
N ALA A 605 0.62 -2.60 12.50
CA ALA A 605 1.48 -2.58 13.68
C ALA A 605 2.97 -2.65 13.34
N SER A 606 3.38 -3.26 12.22
CA SER A 606 4.80 -3.34 11.84
C SER A 606 5.35 -2.04 11.25
N SER A 607 4.48 -1.05 11.01
CA SER A 607 4.86 0.26 10.48
C SER A 607 4.59 1.34 11.50
N SER A 608 5.55 2.22 11.76
CA SER A 608 5.33 3.49 12.45
C SER A 608 4.94 4.62 11.48
N HIS A 609 4.97 4.36 10.18
CA HIS A 609 4.75 5.37 9.15
C HIS A 609 3.28 5.74 9.06
N ARG A 610 3.01 7.05 9.14
CA ARG A 610 1.77 7.68 8.70
C ARG A 610 2.14 8.88 7.86
N VAL A 611 1.52 8.98 6.69
CA VAL A 611 1.75 10.14 5.83
C VAL A 611 1.25 11.39 6.55
N ASN A 612 2.17 12.31 6.83
CA ASN A 612 1.83 13.65 7.25
C ASN A 612 1.58 14.49 5.99
N MET A 613 0.36 15.00 5.85
CA MET A 613 -0.01 15.87 4.74
C MET A 613 0.52 17.30 4.92
N LEU A 614 0.94 17.67 6.14
CA LEU A 614 1.54 18.97 6.42
C LEU A 614 3.07 18.91 6.32
N PRO A 615 3.70 19.96 5.78
CA PRO A 615 5.14 20.11 5.91
C PRO A 615 5.49 20.49 7.38
N PRO A 616 6.76 20.33 7.79
CA PRO A 616 7.24 20.86 9.06
C PRO A 616 6.88 22.34 9.26
N ILE A 617 6.89 22.85 10.50
CA ILE A 617 6.62 24.29 10.69
C ILE A 617 7.82 25.11 10.19
N GLY A 618 7.60 25.90 9.14
CA GLY A 618 8.64 26.55 8.35
C GLY A 618 8.14 27.75 7.53
N PRO A 619 8.95 28.27 6.58
CA PRO A 619 8.62 29.44 5.77
C PRO A 619 7.32 29.36 4.97
N GLU A 620 6.83 28.15 4.70
CA GLU A 620 5.56 27.86 4.03
C GLU A 620 4.32 28.05 4.91
N TRP A 621 4.50 28.37 6.19
CA TRP A 621 3.44 28.77 7.10
C TRP A 621 3.36 30.30 7.17
N ALA A 622 2.19 30.83 6.80
CA ALA A 622 1.89 32.25 6.95
C ALA A 622 1.80 32.60 8.44
N SER A 623 2.57 33.62 8.84
CA SER A 623 3.04 33.76 10.23
C SER A 623 3.05 35.21 10.70
N ALA A 624 2.09 36.03 10.30
CA ALA A 624 1.96 37.37 10.88
C ALA A 624 1.91 37.27 12.42
N GLU A 625 2.83 37.94 13.12
CA GLU A 625 3.01 37.88 14.59
C GLU A 625 3.64 36.58 15.15
N TRP A 626 4.04 35.62 14.31
CA TRP A 626 4.72 34.40 14.74
C TRP A 626 6.21 34.44 14.41
N SER A 627 7.04 34.07 15.38
CA SER A 627 8.48 33.84 15.17
C SER A 627 8.71 32.36 14.87
N ILE A 628 9.17 32.05 13.66
CA ILE A 628 9.48 30.67 13.22
C ILE A 628 10.97 30.41 13.32
N SER A 629 11.36 29.35 14.04
CA SER A 629 12.75 28.89 14.13
C SER A 629 12.80 27.40 14.50
N GLY A 630 13.71 26.66 13.88
CA GLY A 630 14.02 25.27 14.26
C GLY A 630 12.84 24.29 14.21
N GLY A 631 11.88 24.47 13.29
CA GLY A 631 10.69 23.61 13.20
C GLY A 631 9.58 23.93 14.21
N ALA A 632 9.68 25.08 14.89
CA ALA A 632 8.68 25.59 15.82
C ALA A 632 8.29 27.03 15.47
N ALA A 633 7.08 27.43 15.89
CA ALA A 633 6.60 28.80 15.79
C ALA A 633 6.12 29.29 17.16
N SER A 634 6.48 30.50 17.55
CA SER A 634 6.05 31.10 18.84
C SER A 634 5.37 32.45 18.65
N THR A 635 4.37 32.76 19.48
CA THR A 635 3.69 34.06 19.46
C THR A 635 3.12 34.46 20.82
N SER A 636 3.02 35.76 21.05
CA SER A 636 2.14 36.39 22.04
C SER A 636 0.98 37.16 21.39
N GLY A 637 0.90 37.14 20.06
CA GLY A 637 -0.12 37.78 19.24
C GLY A 637 -1.42 36.98 19.19
N LEU A 638 -2.37 37.45 18.37
CA LEU A 638 -3.69 36.84 18.17
C LEU A 638 -3.93 36.43 16.73
N ARG A 639 -3.01 36.73 15.80
CA ARG A 639 -3.10 36.28 14.42
C ARG A 639 -2.83 34.77 14.31
N PRO A 640 -3.53 34.05 13.41
CA PRO A 640 -3.29 32.63 13.19
C PRO A 640 -1.95 32.38 12.51
N LEU A 641 -1.29 31.28 12.90
CA LEU A 641 -0.33 30.58 12.05
C LEU A 641 -1.12 29.74 11.06
N THR A 642 -0.94 29.97 9.77
CA THR A 642 -1.78 29.37 8.72
C THR A 642 -0.94 28.59 7.70
N HIS A 643 -1.37 27.39 7.36
CA HIS A 643 -0.89 26.66 6.19
C HIS A 643 -2.04 26.30 5.26
N LYS A 644 -1.81 26.43 3.94
CA LYS A 644 -2.77 26.06 2.90
C LYS A 644 -2.40 24.72 2.29
N LEU A 645 -3.03 23.65 2.78
CA LEU A 645 -2.81 22.32 2.23
C LEU A 645 -3.51 22.20 0.88
N THR A 646 -2.75 22.09 -0.21
CA THR A 646 -3.31 21.81 -1.54
C THR A 646 -3.62 20.32 -1.66
N ILE A 647 -4.83 19.97 -2.11
CA ILE A 647 -5.26 18.56 -2.16
C ILE A 647 -4.69 17.77 -3.34
N ASN A 648 -4.14 18.40 -4.38
CA ASN A 648 -3.64 17.68 -5.57
C ASN A 648 -2.66 16.53 -5.28
N PRO A 649 -1.60 16.71 -4.46
CA PRO A 649 -0.69 15.61 -4.10
C PRO A 649 -1.39 14.49 -3.33
N PHE A 650 -2.55 14.79 -2.74
CA PHE A 650 -3.36 13.92 -1.90
C PHE A 650 -4.75 13.71 -2.50
N ALA A 651 -4.92 13.79 -3.82
CA ALA A 651 -6.22 13.67 -4.46
C ALA A 651 -6.92 12.33 -4.12
N GLY A 652 -6.09 11.32 -3.83
CA GLY A 652 -6.50 10.03 -3.32
C GLY A 652 -7.18 10.09 -1.95
N SER A 653 -6.85 11.03 -1.05
CA SER A 653 -7.35 11.12 0.33
C SER A 653 -8.70 11.81 0.53
N ARG A 654 -9.41 12.13 -0.55
CA ARG A 654 -10.76 12.69 -0.47
C ARG A 654 -11.72 11.67 0.16
N GLY A 655 -12.49 12.10 1.14
CA GLY A 655 -13.34 11.23 1.96
C GLY A 655 -12.61 10.53 3.11
N ALA A 656 -11.29 10.72 3.28
CA ALA A 656 -10.55 10.05 4.34
C ALA A 656 -10.77 10.74 5.71
N PRO A 657 -11.01 9.97 6.77
CA PRO A 657 -10.88 10.46 8.14
C PRO A 657 -9.42 10.82 8.43
N VAL A 658 -9.22 11.99 9.04
CA VAL A 658 -7.92 12.58 9.37
C VAL A 658 -7.93 13.20 10.77
N GLU A 659 -6.74 13.35 11.35
CA GLU A 659 -6.51 14.05 12.61
C GLU A 659 -5.46 15.14 12.41
N LEU A 660 -5.81 16.38 12.76
CA LEU A 660 -4.82 17.41 13.03
C LEU A 660 -4.29 17.19 14.44
N ALA A 661 -2.99 16.92 14.58
CA ALA A 661 -2.27 16.85 15.84
C ALA A 661 -1.19 17.93 15.88
N VAL A 662 -1.14 18.73 16.93
CA VAL A 662 -0.13 19.78 17.11
C VAL A 662 0.43 19.71 18.51
N LYS A 663 1.75 19.72 18.65
CA LYS A 663 2.40 19.81 19.96
C LYS A 663 2.54 21.27 20.34
N VAL A 664 1.99 21.63 21.50
CA VAL A 664 1.88 23.01 21.94
C VAL A 664 2.51 23.16 23.32
N SER A 665 3.29 24.22 23.50
CA SER A 665 3.86 24.63 24.78
C SER A 665 3.38 26.02 25.15
N GLY A 666 3.15 26.26 26.44
CA GLY A 666 2.66 27.53 26.97
C GLY A 666 2.49 27.48 28.48
N THR A 667 1.84 28.49 29.07
CA THR A 667 1.49 28.48 30.49
C THR A 667 0.16 27.77 30.72
N ALA A 668 0.02 27.06 31.84
CA ALA A 668 -1.27 26.46 32.20
C ALA A 668 -2.34 27.57 32.28
N GLY A 669 -3.49 27.35 31.62
CA GLY A 669 -4.55 28.34 31.45
C GLY A 669 -4.54 29.10 30.12
N ASP A 670 -3.45 29.05 29.35
CA ASP A 670 -3.41 29.60 27.98
C ASP A 670 -4.42 28.87 27.09
N ILE A 671 -5.05 29.58 26.15
CA ILE A 671 -6.04 29.00 25.24
C ILE A 671 -5.50 29.04 23.82
N VAL A 672 -5.48 27.88 23.18
CA VAL A 672 -5.10 27.72 21.77
C VAL A 672 -6.27 27.18 20.98
N ARG A 673 -6.51 27.76 19.81
CA ARG A 673 -7.51 27.34 18.84
C ARG A 673 -6.80 26.64 17.69
N ILE A 674 -7.33 25.50 17.29
CA ILE A 674 -7.03 24.89 15.99
C ILE A 674 -8.29 24.85 15.13
N ASN A 675 -8.13 25.14 13.84
CA ASN A 675 -9.22 25.15 12.87
C ASN A 675 -8.78 24.51 11.55
N LEU A 676 -9.69 23.74 10.94
CA LEU A 676 -9.58 23.21 9.60
C LEU A 676 -10.75 23.74 8.78
N THR A 677 -10.47 24.38 7.65
CA THR A 677 -11.50 24.92 6.75
C THR A 677 -11.20 24.52 5.31
N ALA A 678 -12.10 23.78 4.67
CA ALA A 678 -12.00 23.50 3.23
C ALA A 678 -12.64 24.62 2.41
N ALA A 679 -12.12 24.84 1.20
CA ALA A 679 -12.77 25.71 0.21
C ALA A 679 -14.23 25.29 0.00
N GLY A 680 -15.15 26.27 0.04
CA GLY A 680 -16.60 26.02 -0.06
C GLY A 680 -17.30 25.70 1.26
N GLY A 681 -16.56 25.58 2.39
CA GLY A 681 -17.13 25.51 3.73
C GLY A 681 -17.72 24.15 4.14
N ALA A 682 -17.62 23.12 3.28
CA ALA A 682 -18.08 21.77 3.61
C ALA A 682 -17.41 21.20 4.87
N LEU A 683 -16.11 21.46 5.02
CA LEU A 683 -15.38 21.28 6.28
C LEU A 683 -15.13 22.66 6.89
N ASN A 684 -15.61 22.88 8.11
CA ASN A 684 -15.30 24.06 8.90
C ASN A 684 -15.39 23.68 10.37
N THR A 685 -14.28 23.24 10.94
CA THR A 685 -14.25 22.71 12.29
C THR A 685 -13.21 23.43 13.13
N THR A 686 -13.58 23.72 14.38
CA THR A 686 -12.79 24.52 15.31
C THR A 686 -12.76 23.87 16.67
N ARG A 687 -11.60 23.89 17.34
CA ARG A 687 -11.45 23.46 18.73
C ARG A 687 -10.61 24.47 19.50
N ASN A 688 -11.16 24.99 20.60
CA ASN A 688 -10.40 25.75 21.59
C ASN A 688 -9.95 24.78 22.69
N VAL A 689 -8.70 24.86 23.10
CA VAL A 689 -8.11 24.04 24.15
C VAL A 689 -7.38 24.92 25.15
N THR A 690 -7.77 24.79 26.42
CA THR A 690 -7.02 25.34 27.54
C THR A 690 -5.85 24.41 27.85
N LEU A 691 -4.64 24.95 27.89
CA LEU A 691 -3.44 24.18 28.21
C LEU A 691 -3.46 23.80 29.70
N THR A 692 -3.28 22.51 29.99
CA THR A 692 -3.22 21.97 31.36
C THR A 692 -1.79 21.63 31.79
N ALA A 693 -0.87 21.53 30.84
CA ALA A 693 0.54 21.29 31.08
C ALA A 693 1.39 22.28 30.28
N SER A 694 2.67 22.41 30.65
CA SER A 694 3.62 23.28 29.96
C SER A 694 3.84 22.88 28.50
N THR A 695 3.65 21.60 28.19
CA THR A 695 3.68 21.05 26.84
C THR A 695 2.66 19.92 26.73
N GLN A 696 1.79 19.95 25.72
CA GLN A 696 0.83 18.87 25.46
C GLN A 696 0.50 18.77 23.97
N TRP A 697 -0.08 17.64 23.57
CA TRP A 697 -0.66 17.49 22.24
C TRP A 697 -2.07 18.04 22.20
N ILE A 698 -2.43 18.67 21.09
CA ILE A 698 -3.79 19.09 20.79
C ILE A 698 -4.24 18.35 19.53
N TYR A 699 -5.40 17.71 19.61
CA TYR A 699 -5.97 16.93 18.52
C TYR A 699 -7.27 17.54 17.99
N LYS A 700 -7.50 17.43 16.68
CA LYS A 700 -8.80 17.65 16.06
C LYS A 700 -9.03 16.62 14.94
N PRO A 701 -9.85 15.59 15.21
CA PRO A 701 -10.37 14.70 14.17
C PRO A 701 -11.31 15.45 13.22
N ALA A 702 -11.26 15.09 11.93
CA ALA A 702 -12.12 15.57 10.86
C ALA A 702 -12.15 14.56 9.70
N THR A 703 -12.95 14.80 8.67
CA THR A 703 -12.89 14.07 7.39
C THR A 703 -12.67 15.04 6.24
N ILE A 704 -11.74 14.71 5.34
CA ILE A 704 -11.56 15.49 4.10
C ILE A 704 -12.81 15.29 3.24
N PRO A 705 -13.54 16.34 2.82
CA PRO A 705 -14.73 16.15 2.00
C PRO A 705 -14.45 15.39 0.69
N ALA A 706 -15.29 14.42 0.36
CA ALA A 706 -15.19 13.64 -0.86
C ALA A 706 -15.32 14.53 -2.13
N GLY A 707 -16.15 15.57 -2.04
CA GLY A 707 -16.39 16.54 -3.10
C GLY A 707 -15.32 17.63 -3.23
N THR A 708 -14.26 17.62 -2.43
CA THR A 708 -13.19 18.63 -2.53
C THR A 708 -12.58 18.63 -3.93
N ALA A 709 -12.65 19.79 -4.60
CA ALA A 709 -12.16 19.95 -5.96
C ALA A 709 -10.64 19.82 -6.03
N LEU A 710 -10.12 19.26 -7.12
CA LEU A 710 -8.68 19.26 -7.38
C LEU A 710 -8.18 20.72 -7.49
N GLY A 711 -7.03 20.99 -6.89
CA GLY A 711 -6.44 22.32 -6.78
C GLY A 711 -7.02 23.20 -5.67
N SER A 712 -8.11 22.79 -5.02
CA SER A 712 -8.60 23.47 -3.83
C SER A 712 -7.70 23.18 -2.60
N SER A 713 -7.85 24.00 -1.57
CA SER A 713 -7.06 23.91 -0.35
C SER A 713 -7.91 23.68 0.90
N ILE A 714 -7.28 23.07 1.90
CA ILE A 714 -7.72 23.07 3.29
C ILE A 714 -6.81 24.03 4.04
N ASP A 715 -7.39 25.06 4.62
CA ASP A 715 -6.70 25.99 5.50
C ASP A 715 -6.57 25.35 6.89
N VAL A 716 -5.33 25.19 7.34
CA VAL A 716 -4.98 24.76 8.70
C VAL A 716 -4.56 25.98 9.48
N ASN A 717 -5.34 26.34 10.51
CA ASN A 717 -5.11 27.54 11.31
C ASN A 717 -4.84 27.14 12.77
N ILE A 718 -3.76 27.68 13.34
CA ILE A 718 -3.43 27.55 14.76
C ILE A 718 -3.34 28.95 15.34
N THR A 719 -4.13 29.25 16.38
CA THR A 719 -4.26 30.61 16.91
C THR A 719 -4.15 30.61 18.42
N ARG A 720 -3.31 31.48 18.98
CA ARG A 720 -3.41 31.81 20.40
C ARG A 720 -4.65 32.67 20.62
N VAL A 721 -5.53 32.25 21.53
CA VAL A 721 -6.77 32.96 21.88
C VAL A 721 -6.57 33.87 23.10
N SER A 722 -5.88 33.38 24.12
CA SER A 722 -5.57 34.12 25.35
C SER A 722 -4.35 33.50 26.05
N GLY A 723 -3.73 34.24 26.98
CA GLY A 723 -2.67 33.71 27.87
C GLY A 723 -1.30 34.36 27.74
N GLY A 724 -0.22 33.62 28.01
CA GLY A 724 1.17 34.01 27.80
C GLY A 724 1.66 33.77 26.37
N THR A 725 2.96 33.57 26.20
CA THR A 725 3.55 33.14 24.91
C THR A 725 3.22 31.66 24.67
N VAL A 726 2.76 31.35 23.46
CA VAL A 726 2.50 29.99 23.00
C VAL A 726 3.53 29.61 21.94
N THR A 727 4.07 28.40 22.04
CA THR A 727 4.93 27.77 21.03
C THR A 727 4.23 26.55 20.45
N VAL A 728 4.25 26.40 19.14
CA VAL A 728 3.69 25.25 18.42
C VAL A 728 4.79 24.56 17.63
N GLN A 729 4.77 23.24 17.59
CA GLN A 729 5.73 22.41 16.88
C GLN A 729 5.05 21.13 16.39
N ASP A 730 5.69 20.45 15.44
CA ASP A 730 5.30 19.09 15.02
C ASP A 730 3.80 18.99 14.63
N ALA A 731 3.34 19.95 13.82
CA ALA A 731 1.99 19.93 13.27
C ALA A 731 1.86 18.80 12.24
N ARG A 732 0.86 17.94 12.44
CA ARG A 732 0.60 16.77 11.62
C ARG A 732 -0.86 16.73 11.20
N LEU A 733 -1.13 16.52 9.92
CA LEU A 733 -2.45 16.11 9.43
C LEU A 733 -2.29 14.72 8.81
N ARG A 734 -2.88 13.71 9.43
CA ARG A 734 -2.65 12.30 9.10
C ARG A 734 -3.95 11.52 9.15
N THR A 735 -4.01 10.41 8.44
CA THR A 735 -5.18 9.51 8.44
C THR A 735 -5.34 8.78 9.77
N ILE A 736 -6.60 8.54 10.17
CA ILE A 736 -6.99 7.89 11.43
C ILE A 736 -8.14 6.91 11.24
#